data_AF-A0A9X4MCR1-F1
#
_entry.id   AF-A0A9X4MCR1-F1
#
_cell.length_a   1.000
_cell.length_b   1.000
_cell.length_c   1.000
_cell.angle_alpha   90.00
_cell.angle_beta   90.00
_cell.angle_gamma   90.00
#
_symmetry.space_group_name_H-M   'P 1'
#
loop_
_entity.id
_entity.type
_entity.pdbx_description
1 polymer ?
#
loop_
_entity_poly.entity_id
_entity_poly.type
_entity_poly.pdbx_seq_one_letter_code
_entity_poly.pdbx_strand_id
1 'polypeptide(L)'
;MTTSPLKFRNILGELTTAKLYGGEHLGVTAPVNFDLRAEISKIGKAIAKFYEPAVTQTKVIQIPPQLQKVLPNAFCEHEGQIYRRTDYQLELVSNQQQRIRAAMSVAKILDLVLRMQQYEDEKELGKLRQILNQKYDEFAIRFGHFISKENLSIFQEDPNYYRLRALEIDRGKGKSPAKAPIFHQRTVRATPRYRADNAKDALAQCLDAKSYIDLDWIANLIDKSISTVISELEGDIFYNGTIPPATVQETTNAEWITREEFISGNVVNRLNKIIAWQENGVPNWLNIDKYHQTISSNQPVPCLPETLDVDIKVRCAVKLGINVNAMTKNELKLLLHNTIRVKLGTSWLPEDVIKEFSEQLLSHTGTSTVKFHPDPANIWVIKGDSKLTNSPQNKTEWGTSNYTALELIDCALNQKDPKVYEYIKDKHGNITAILNVEATTASRTMQDKIQTAFKAWIWSECDRAERLCLHYNQYHNLYRDTMYDGSHLTFPNMAPDFEMRSHQRNFVRRVERQRAAFAAHRVGYGKTATMIAAGMELKRKGMAHKVMHVTMKSILPGYSKEFRRLYPEAKILVPNAQDFAKDRRRVLLSQIATHNYDAIILTYEQFFNLQISESTELMFLEEQMSAISSICEATNKEESRQVFRSL
;
A
#
# COMPACT_ATOMS: atom_id res chain seq x y z
N MET A 1 -5.22 -17.88 88.86
CA MET A 1 -6.41 -17.23 88.28
C MET A 1 -6.51 -17.68 86.84
N THR A 2 -7.54 -18.46 86.54
CA THR A 2 -7.80 -19.08 85.23
C THR A 2 -8.22 -18.01 84.21
N THR A 3 -7.36 -17.72 83.24
CA THR A 3 -7.70 -16.87 82.09
C THR A 3 -8.51 -17.69 81.08
N SER A 4 -9.83 -17.53 81.09
CA SER A 4 -10.69 -18.03 80.02
C SER A 4 -10.25 -17.46 78.67
N PRO A 5 -10.14 -18.28 77.60
CA PRO A 5 -9.80 -17.77 76.27
C PRO A 5 -10.92 -16.83 75.78
N LEU A 6 -10.52 -15.65 75.30
CA LEU A 6 -11.39 -14.66 74.66
C LEU A 6 -12.10 -15.32 73.46
N LYS A 7 -13.38 -15.68 73.63
CA LYS A 7 -14.26 -16.07 72.51
C LYS A 7 -14.70 -14.80 71.77
N PHE A 8 -14.04 -14.49 70.66
CA PHE A 8 -14.53 -13.50 69.72
C PHE A 8 -15.83 -14.01 69.09
N ARG A 9 -16.97 -13.36 69.37
CA ARG A 9 -18.31 -13.82 68.95
C ARG A 9 -18.54 -13.89 67.42
N ASN A 10 -17.65 -13.31 66.61
CA ASN A 10 -17.87 -13.08 65.18
C ASN A 10 -16.75 -13.59 64.26
N ILE A 11 -15.94 -14.57 64.70
CA ILE A 11 -14.88 -15.17 63.87
C ILE A 11 -15.31 -16.58 63.43
N LEU A 12 -15.28 -16.85 62.13
CA LEU A 12 -15.63 -18.14 61.52
C LEU A 12 -14.48 -19.15 61.61
N GLY A 13 -14.06 -19.48 62.83
CA GLY A 13 -13.03 -20.47 63.09
C GLY A 13 -12.13 -20.12 64.28
N GLU A 14 -11.02 -20.84 64.41
CA GLU A 14 -10.06 -20.63 65.48
C GLU A 14 -8.88 -19.78 65.00
N LEU A 15 -8.52 -18.77 65.80
CA LEU A 15 -7.36 -17.94 65.53
C LEU A 15 -6.09 -18.79 65.63
N THR A 16 -5.28 -18.77 64.58
CA THR A 16 -4.01 -19.49 64.51
C THR A 16 -2.91 -18.58 63.97
N THR A 17 -1.67 -18.93 64.22
CA THR A 17 -0.53 -18.27 63.58
C THR A 17 -0.17 -19.03 62.30
N ALA A 18 -0.29 -18.36 61.15
CA ALA A 18 0.03 -18.93 59.85
C ALA A 18 1.32 -18.30 59.31
N LYS A 19 2.23 -19.13 58.78
CA LYS A 19 3.41 -18.66 58.06
C LYS A 19 3.05 -18.44 56.59
N LEU A 20 3.09 -17.18 56.17
CA LEU A 20 2.99 -16.75 54.77
C LEU A 20 4.27 -15.99 54.41
N TYR A 21 4.51 -15.75 53.11
CA TYR A 21 5.68 -14.98 52.65
C TYR A 21 5.72 -13.60 53.34
N GLY A 22 6.69 -13.40 54.23
CA GLY A 22 6.86 -12.16 54.98
C GLY A 22 6.82 -12.28 56.50
N GLY A 23 6.45 -13.44 57.07
CA GLY A 23 6.52 -13.69 58.52
C GLY A 23 5.38 -14.53 59.09
N GLU A 24 5.26 -14.55 60.41
CA GLU A 24 4.11 -15.13 61.12
C GLU A 24 2.99 -14.10 61.21
N HIS A 25 1.82 -14.48 60.72
CA HIS A 25 0.61 -13.65 60.72
C HIS A 25 -0.51 -14.32 61.50
N LEU A 26 -1.40 -13.51 62.07
CA LEU A 26 -2.64 -14.00 62.67
C LEU A 26 -3.59 -14.43 61.53
N GLY A 27 -3.94 -15.72 61.50
CA GLY A 27 -4.89 -16.34 60.58
C GLY A 27 -6.06 -16.97 61.33
N VAL A 28 -7.00 -17.55 60.59
CA VAL A 28 -8.15 -18.27 61.13
C VAL A 28 -8.25 -19.61 60.41
N THR A 29 -8.30 -20.70 61.17
CA THR A 29 -8.48 -22.06 60.62
C THR A 29 -9.91 -22.52 60.84
N ALA A 30 -10.52 -23.11 59.82
CA ALA A 30 -11.85 -23.67 59.93
C ALA A 30 -11.83 -24.94 60.82
N PRO A 31 -12.83 -25.13 61.71
CA PRO A 31 -12.97 -26.37 62.46
C PRO A 31 -13.17 -27.59 61.55
N VAL A 32 -12.81 -28.78 62.03
CA VAL A 32 -13.01 -30.04 61.28
C VAL A 32 -14.51 -30.22 61.00
N ASN A 33 -14.86 -30.49 59.74
CA ASN A 33 -16.23 -30.57 59.20
C ASN A 33 -17.00 -29.24 59.11
N PHE A 34 -16.32 -28.08 59.11
CA PHE A 34 -16.94 -26.78 58.91
C PHE A 34 -16.72 -26.26 57.47
N ASP A 35 -17.79 -26.19 56.67
CA ASP A 35 -17.73 -25.60 55.31
C ASP A 35 -17.73 -24.08 55.39
N LEU A 36 -16.52 -23.52 55.47
CA LEU A 36 -16.29 -22.08 55.54
C LEU A 36 -16.91 -21.32 54.36
N ARG A 37 -16.94 -21.93 53.16
CA ARG A 37 -17.48 -21.29 51.95
C ARG A 37 -19.00 -21.15 52.06
N ALA A 38 -19.69 -22.19 52.55
CA ALA A 38 -21.14 -22.15 52.77
C ALA A 38 -21.54 -21.09 53.81
N GLU A 39 -20.79 -20.97 54.90
CA GLU A 39 -21.08 -19.99 55.97
C GLU A 39 -20.79 -18.54 55.58
N ILE A 40 -19.68 -18.28 54.87
CA ILE A 40 -19.43 -16.94 54.29
C ILE A 40 -20.56 -16.56 53.33
N SER A 41 -21.07 -17.52 52.56
CA SER A 41 -22.19 -17.30 51.65
C SER A 41 -23.50 -16.97 52.40
N LYS A 42 -23.75 -17.61 53.56
CA LYS A 42 -24.89 -17.27 54.43
C LYS A 42 -24.77 -15.86 55.02
N ILE A 43 -23.57 -15.46 55.45
CA ILE A 43 -23.32 -14.09 55.94
C ILE A 43 -23.51 -13.07 54.82
N GLY A 44 -22.99 -13.36 53.62
CA GLY A 44 -23.23 -12.52 52.43
C GLY A 44 -24.72 -12.33 52.12
N LYS A 45 -25.55 -13.37 52.30
CA LYS A 45 -27.02 -13.29 52.16
C LYS A 45 -27.68 -12.52 53.30
N ALA A 46 -27.11 -12.53 54.50
CA ALA A 46 -27.62 -11.80 55.67
C ALA A 46 -27.19 -10.32 55.70
N ILE A 47 -26.13 -9.93 54.98
CA ILE A 47 -25.67 -8.53 54.87
C ILE A 47 -26.77 -7.61 54.34
N ALA A 48 -27.66 -8.09 53.47
CA ALA A 48 -28.78 -7.32 52.94
C ALA A 48 -29.74 -6.78 54.03
N LYS A 49 -29.76 -7.35 55.24
CA LYS A 49 -30.54 -6.83 56.38
C LYS A 49 -29.88 -5.64 57.09
N PHE A 50 -28.59 -5.41 56.87
CA PHE A 50 -27.78 -4.39 57.56
C PHE A 50 -27.10 -3.41 56.60
N TYR A 51 -27.31 -3.60 55.29
CA TYR A 51 -26.73 -2.79 54.23
C TYR A 51 -27.86 -2.33 53.32
N GLU A 52 -28.22 -1.05 53.44
CA GLU A 52 -28.95 -0.35 52.39
C GLU A 52 -27.92 0.25 51.42
N PRO A 53 -27.89 -0.15 50.14
CA PRO A 53 -27.07 0.53 49.15
C PRO A 53 -27.51 1.99 49.09
N ALA A 54 -26.58 2.92 49.28
CA ALA A 54 -26.87 4.33 49.06
C ALA A 54 -27.34 4.52 47.61
N VAL A 55 -28.62 4.85 47.42
CA VAL A 55 -29.16 5.22 46.11
C VAL A 55 -28.54 6.56 45.74
N THR A 56 -27.40 6.52 45.04
CA THR A 56 -26.86 7.71 44.42
C THR A 56 -27.72 7.95 43.18
N GLN A 57 -28.79 8.73 43.32
CA GLN A 57 -29.49 9.24 42.14
C GLN A 57 -28.53 10.21 41.45
N THR A 58 -27.66 9.68 40.58
CA THR A 58 -26.84 10.52 39.71
C THR A 58 -27.81 11.28 38.82
N LYS A 59 -27.89 12.60 38.99
CA LYS A 59 -28.77 13.43 38.17
C LYS A 59 -28.29 13.35 36.72
N VAL A 60 -29.12 12.83 35.83
CA VAL A 60 -28.79 12.64 34.41
C VAL A 60 -29.58 13.62 33.56
N ILE A 61 -28.94 14.21 32.56
CA ILE A 61 -29.60 15.07 31.55
C ILE A 61 -29.29 14.56 30.15
N GLN A 62 -30.16 14.89 29.18
CA GLN A 62 -29.90 14.63 27.76
C GLN A 62 -28.71 15.48 27.28
N ILE A 63 -27.94 14.97 26.33
CA ILE A 63 -26.76 15.67 25.80
C ILE A 63 -27.22 16.91 25.02
N PRO A 64 -26.87 18.14 25.47
CA PRO A 64 -27.21 19.35 24.73
C PRO A 64 -26.51 19.38 23.35
N PRO A 65 -27.10 20.02 22.31
CA PRO A 65 -26.52 20.07 20.97
C PRO A 65 -25.06 20.53 20.93
N GLN A 66 -24.70 21.53 21.75
CA GLN A 66 -23.34 22.06 21.83
C GLN A 66 -22.31 21.09 22.44
N LEU A 67 -22.74 20.04 23.14
CA LEU A 67 -21.87 19.05 23.79
C LEU A 67 -21.82 17.70 23.05
N GLN A 68 -22.49 17.57 21.89
CA GLN A 68 -22.45 16.34 21.08
C GLN A 68 -21.05 15.94 20.62
N LYS A 69 -20.11 16.89 20.57
CA LYS A 69 -18.71 16.67 20.16
C LYS A 69 -17.79 16.20 21.29
N VAL A 70 -18.20 16.30 22.56
CA VAL A 70 -17.41 15.84 23.72
C VAL A 70 -17.26 14.32 23.64
N LEU A 71 -16.09 13.71 23.82
CA LEU A 71 -15.99 12.23 23.66
C LEU A 71 -16.74 11.45 24.77
N PRO A 72 -17.17 10.20 24.51
CA PRO A 72 -17.63 9.31 25.58
C PRO A 72 -16.61 9.22 26.73
N ASN A 73 -17.12 9.19 27.96
CA ASN A 73 -16.41 9.26 29.25
C ASN A 73 -15.62 10.55 29.54
N ALA A 74 -15.59 11.52 28.63
CA ALA A 74 -14.95 12.80 28.91
C ALA A 74 -15.81 13.67 29.84
N PHE A 75 -15.15 14.45 30.69
CA PHE A 75 -15.82 15.46 31.51
C PHE A 75 -16.18 16.72 30.70
N CYS A 76 -17.33 17.32 31.00
CA CYS A 76 -17.79 18.58 30.41
C CYS A 76 -18.48 19.46 31.45
N GLU A 77 -18.58 20.76 31.16
CA GLU A 77 -19.28 21.72 32.02
C GLU A 77 -20.55 22.20 31.30
N HIS A 78 -21.67 22.17 32.02
CA HIS A 78 -22.96 22.67 31.54
C HIS A 78 -23.68 23.38 32.70
N GLU A 79 -24.13 24.62 32.47
CA GLU A 79 -24.81 25.44 33.49
C GLU A 79 -24.06 25.55 34.84
N GLY A 80 -22.72 25.60 34.78
CA GLY A 80 -21.84 25.71 35.96
C GLY A 80 -21.63 24.40 36.74
N GLN A 81 -22.20 23.28 36.28
CA GLN A 81 -22.01 21.95 36.87
C GLN A 81 -21.16 21.06 35.97
N ILE A 82 -20.42 20.13 36.60
CA ILE A 82 -19.56 19.19 35.88
C ILE A 82 -20.32 17.89 35.65
N TYR A 83 -20.28 17.41 34.40
CA TYR A 83 -20.89 16.16 33.99
C TYR A 83 -19.84 15.25 33.36
N ARG A 84 -20.08 13.93 33.40
CA ARG A 84 -19.39 12.94 32.59
C ARG A 84 -20.30 12.53 31.45
N ARG A 85 -19.80 12.55 30.21
CA ARG A 85 -20.58 12.10 29.05
C ARG A 85 -20.60 10.57 28.99
N THR A 86 -21.78 9.96 28.91
CA THR A 86 -21.96 8.58 28.46
C THR A 86 -22.33 8.56 26.97
N ASP A 87 -22.54 7.38 26.40
CA ASP A 87 -22.91 7.26 24.99
C ASP A 87 -24.20 8.03 24.66
N TYR A 88 -25.13 8.13 25.61
CA TYR A 88 -26.47 8.69 25.39
C TYR A 88 -26.78 9.93 26.23
N GLN A 89 -26.12 10.15 27.36
CA GLN A 89 -26.54 11.13 28.36
C GLN A 89 -25.35 11.81 29.07
N LEU A 90 -25.64 12.83 29.89
CA LEU A 90 -24.66 13.46 30.78
C LEU A 90 -24.99 13.14 32.23
N GLU A 91 -24.06 12.52 32.93
CA GLU A 91 -24.16 12.15 34.34
C GLU A 91 -23.54 13.22 35.23
N LEU A 92 -24.30 13.79 36.16
CA LEU A 92 -23.79 14.83 37.07
C LEU A 92 -22.69 14.26 37.98
N VAL A 93 -21.55 14.95 38.01
CA VAL A 93 -20.45 14.63 38.90
C VAL A 93 -20.50 15.61 40.07
N SER A 94 -20.99 15.14 41.22
CA SER A 94 -21.16 15.97 42.42
C SER A 94 -19.86 16.17 43.20
N ASN A 95 -18.96 15.18 43.20
CA ASN A 95 -17.71 15.21 43.95
C ASN A 95 -16.53 15.69 43.08
N GLN A 96 -15.51 16.28 43.71
CA GLN A 96 -14.26 16.68 43.04
C GLN A 96 -14.41 17.69 41.87
N GLN A 97 -15.53 18.42 41.79
CA GLN A 97 -15.80 19.35 40.68
C GLN A 97 -14.68 20.37 40.44
N GLN A 98 -14.09 20.93 41.50
CA GLN A 98 -12.99 21.89 41.37
C GLN A 98 -11.74 21.26 40.76
N ARG A 99 -11.43 20.00 41.11
CA ARG A 99 -10.30 19.25 40.56
C ARG A 99 -10.52 18.95 39.08
N ILE A 100 -11.72 18.47 38.73
CA ILE A 100 -12.07 18.15 37.34
C ILE A 100 -12.04 19.41 36.48
N ARG A 101 -12.64 20.50 36.94
CA ARG A 101 -12.62 21.79 36.23
C ARG A 101 -11.19 22.29 35.99
N ALA A 102 -10.32 22.16 36.99
CA ALA A 102 -8.91 22.53 36.84
C ALA A 102 -8.19 21.63 35.82
N ALA A 103 -8.39 20.31 35.84
CA ALA A 103 -7.82 19.38 34.86
C ALA A 103 -8.30 19.67 33.43
N MET A 104 -9.61 19.93 33.25
CA MET A 104 -10.18 20.33 31.96
C MET A 104 -9.57 21.63 31.43
N SER A 105 -9.28 22.59 32.33
CA SER A 105 -8.60 23.83 31.95
C SER A 105 -7.19 23.58 31.42
N VAL A 106 -6.42 22.70 32.08
CA VAL A 106 -5.10 22.27 31.58
C VAL A 106 -5.24 21.58 30.22
N ALA A 107 -6.21 20.68 30.06
CA ALA A 107 -6.44 19.94 28.81
C ALA A 107 -6.75 20.87 27.63
N LYS A 108 -7.60 21.89 27.86
CA LYS A 108 -7.96 22.88 26.84
C LYS A 108 -6.75 23.66 26.35
N ILE A 109 -5.87 24.11 27.27
CA ILE A 109 -4.66 24.85 26.88
C ILE A 109 -3.65 23.91 26.22
N LEU A 110 -3.53 22.67 26.69
CA LEU A 110 -2.69 21.65 26.07
C LEU A 110 -3.08 21.42 24.60
N ASP A 111 -4.38 21.32 24.30
CA ASP A 111 -4.87 21.19 22.92
C ASP A 111 -4.50 22.41 22.06
N LEU A 112 -4.58 23.62 22.61
CA LEU A 112 -4.16 24.84 21.91
C LEU A 112 -2.65 24.85 21.65
N VAL A 113 -1.83 24.48 22.64
CA VAL A 113 -0.38 24.34 22.47
C VAL A 113 -0.07 23.31 21.39
N LEU A 114 -0.66 22.11 21.46
CA LEU A 114 -0.45 21.04 20.48
C LEU A 114 -0.79 21.47 19.05
N ARG A 115 -1.90 22.20 18.86
CA ARG A 115 -2.25 22.79 17.56
C ARG A 115 -1.25 23.88 17.14
N MET A 116 -0.87 24.77 18.06
CA MET A 116 0.06 25.87 17.77
C MET A 116 1.47 25.37 17.43
N GLN A 117 1.88 24.20 17.93
CA GLN A 117 3.16 23.59 17.56
C GLN A 117 3.26 23.23 16.06
N GLN A 118 2.17 23.27 15.30
CA GLN A 118 2.20 23.11 13.85
C GLN A 118 2.57 24.41 13.11
N TYR A 119 2.54 25.58 13.76
CA TYR A 119 2.78 26.89 13.13
C TYR A 119 4.12 27.48 13.60
N GLU A 120 4.80 28.26 12.75
CA GLU A 120 6.10 28.90 13.04
C GLU A 120 6.03 30.11 13.99
N ASP A 121 4.85 30.47 14.50
CA ASP A 121 4.69 31.61 15.42
C ASP A 121 5.17 31.26 16.85
N GLU A 122 6.47 31.44 17.08
CA GLU A 122 7.08 31.15 18.39
C GLU A 122 6.62 32.13 19.47
N LYS A 123 6.14 33.33 19.10
CA LYS A 123 5.66 34.34 20.05
C LYS A 123 4.32 33.90 20.66
N GLU A 124 3.35 33.51 19.82
CA GLU A 124 2.07 33.00 20.30
C GLU A 124 2.21 31.62 20.96
N LEU A 125 3.06 30.74 20.43
CA LEU A 125 3.37 29.46 21.08
C LEU A 125 4.00 29.68 22.48
N GLY A 126 4.91 30.64 22.61
CA GLY A 126 5.50 31.04 23.90
C GLY A 126 4.45 31.49 24.92
N LYS A 127 3.49 32.33 24.51
CA LYS A 127 2.37 32.75 25.37
C LYS A 127 1.51 31.57 25.83
N LEU A 128 1.13 30.69 24.90
CA LEU A 128 0.33 29.50 25.23
C LEU A 128 1.08 28.54 26.16
N ARG A 129 2.40 28.39 26.02
CA ARG A 129 3.24 27.62 26.96
C ARG A 129 3.29 28.25 28.34
N GLN A 130 3.37 29.57 28.45
CA GLN A 130 3.31 30.25 29.75
C GLN A 130 1.98 29.99 30.46
N ILE A 131 0.86 30.09 29.72
CA ILE A 131 -0.47 29.79 30.24
C ILE A 131 -0.57 28.30 30.64
N LEU A 132 -0.02 27.38 29.83
CA LEU A 132 0.01 25.95 30.15
C LEU A 132 0.80 25.68 31.43
N ASN A 133 1.97 26.31 31.60
CA ASN A 133 2.78 26.21 32.81
C ASN A 133 1.98 26.67 34.03
N GLN A 134 1.39 27.86 33.96
CA GLN A 134 0.62 28.41 35.06
C GLN A 134 -0.54 27.49 35.46
N LYS A 135 -1.33 27.02 34.48
CA LYS A 135 -2.48 26.15 34.76
C LYS A 135 -2.09 24.78 35.31
N TYR A 136 -0.99 24.22 34.81
CA TYR A 136 -0.44 22.99 35.34
C TYR A 136 0.06 23.17 36.78
N ASP A 137 0.80 24.24 37.09
CA ASP A 137 1.34 24.48 38.43
C ASP A 137 0.23 24.73 39.45
N GLU A 138 -0.80 25.52 39.09
CA GLU A 138 -2.01 25.72 39.90
C GLU A 138 -2.71 24.38 40.22
N PHE A 139 -2.81 23.49 39.23
CA PHE A 139 -3.39 22.15 39.42
C PHE A 139 -2.52 21.28 40.34
N ALA A 140 -1.22 21.17 40.06
CA ALA A 140 -0.31 20.29 40.76
C ALA A 140 -0.16 20.68 42.24
N ILE A 141 -0.13 21.98 42.55
CA ILE A 141 -0.08 22.49 43.93
C ILE A 141 -1.32 22.08 44.72
N ARG A 142 -2.51 22.16 44.10
CA ARG A 142 -3.78 21.99 44.79
C ARG A 142 -4.26 20.54 44.85
N PHE A 143 -3.96 19.74 43.82
CA PHE A 143 -4.53 18.40 43.62
C PHE A 143 -3.47 17.32 43.37
N GLY A 144 -2.19 17.66 43.50
CA GLY A 144 -1.08 16.75 43.23
C GLY A 144 -0.85 16.48 41.74
N HIS A 145 0.16 15.67 41.45
CA HIS A 145 0.59 15.34 40.09
C HIS A 145 -0.41 14.45 39.34
N PHE A 146 -0.49 14.59 38.01
CA PHE A 146 -1.37 13.76 37.18
C PHE A 146 -1.03 12.27 37.27
N ILE A 147 0.24 11.90 37.47
CA ILE A 147 0.69 10.50 37.64
C ILE A 147 0.33 9.89 39.00
N SER A 148 -0.14 10.69 39.95
CA SER A 148 -0.52 10.19 41.29
C SER A 148 -1.67 9.17 41.21
N LYS A 149 -1.67 8.19 42.12
CA LYS A 149 -2.72 7.16 42.19
C LYS A 149 -4.12 7.75 42.36
N GLU A 150 -4.22 8.87 43.08
CA GLU A 150 -5.49 9.54 43.32
C GLU A 150 -6.06 10.15 42.03
N ASN A 151 -5.25 10.88 41.26
CA ASN A 151 -5.69 11.42 39.97
C ASN A 151 -5.95 10.31 38.94
N LEU A 152 -5.17 9.22 38.97
CA LEU A 152 -5.47 8.04 38.16
C LEU A 152 -6.87 7.49 38.45
N SER A 153 -7.24 7.32 39.72
CA SER A 153 -8.55 6.77 40.10
C SER A 153 -9.74 7.62 39.63
N ILE A 154 -9.56 8.95 39.55
CA ILE A 154 -10.62 9.89 39.17
C ILE A 154 -10.76 9.99 37.65
N PHE A 155 -9.64 9.98 36.93
CA PHE A 155 -9.60 10.34 35.51
C PHE A 155 -9.30 9.16 34.57
N GLN A 156 -9.06 7.94 35.07
CA GLN A 156 -8.67 6.78 34.24
C GLN A 156 -9.62 6.46 33.07
N GLU A 157 -10.90 6.79 33.20
CA GLU A 157 -11.91 6.59 32.15
C GLU A 157 -11.99 7.77 31.17
N ASP A 158 -11.44 8.95 31.51
CA ASP A 158 -11.45 10.11 30.63
C ASP A 158 -10.42 9.91 29.50
N PRO A 159 -10.83 9.98 28.22
CA PRO A 159 -9.92 9.80 27.08
C PRO A 159 -8.79 10.83 27.01
N ASN A 160 -8.93 12.00 27.64
CA ASN A 160 -7.91 13.05 27.69
C ASN A 160 -6.87 12.84 28.80
N TYR A 161 -7.15 11.99 29.78
CA TYR A 161 -6.31 11.87 30.98
C TYR A 161 -4.88 11.45 30.67
N TYR A 162 -4.68 10.50 29.76
CA TYR A 162 -3.33 10.07 29.40
C TYR A 162 -2.51 11.17 28.70
N ARG A 163 -3.16 12.15 28.06
CA ARG A 163 -2.47 13.34 27.51
C ARG A 163 -2.02 14.28 28.63
N LEU A 164 -2.85 14.47 29.65
CA LEU A 164 -2.49 15.24 30.84
C LEU A 164 -1.36 14.56 31.62
N ARG A 165 -1.39 13.22 31.73
CA ARG A 165 -0.32 12.43 32.35
C ARG A 165 1.01 12.56 31.59
N ALA A 166 0.97 12.70 30.27
CA ALA A 166 2.16 12.91 29.43
C ALA A 166 2.85 14.28 29.63
N LEU A 167 2.23 15.20 30.39
CA LEU A 167 2.88 16.43 30.86
C LEU A 167 3.95 16.15 31.91
N GLU A 168 3.99 14.95 32.47
CA GLU A 168 4.87 14.57 33.56
C GLU A 168 5.81 13.42 33.17
N ILE A 169 7.10 13.60 33.45
CA ILE A 169 8.13 12.58 33.30
C ILE A 169 8.37 11.96 34.67
N ASP A 170 8.07 10.66 34.79
CA ASP A 170 8.36 9.88 35.99
C ASP A 170 9.87 9.77 36.20
N ARG A 171 10.33 10.16 37.39
CA ARG A 171 11.74 10.13 37.81
C ARG A 171 12.06 8.95 38.73
N GLY A 172 11.13 8.03 38.93
CA GLY A 172 11.26 6.86 39.79
C GLY A 172 10.81 7.11 41.24
N LYS A 173 10.86 6.05 42.06
CA LYS A 173 10.31 6.05 43.43
C LYS A 173 10.91 7.18 44.28
N GLY A 174 10.01 7.98 44.89
CA GLY A 174 10.36 9.01 45.87
C GLY A 174 10.77 10.37 45.29
N LYS A 175 10.77 10.55 43.95
CA LYS A 175 11.09 11.81 43.30
C LYS A 175 9.83 12.44 42.70
N SER A 176 9.68 13.75 42.83
CA SER A 176 8.62 14.49 42.14
C SER A 176 8.82 14.38 40.61
N PRO A 177 7.73 14.20 39.83
CA PRO A 177 7.81 14.18 38.38
C PRO A 177 8.38 15.49 37.81
N ALA A 178 9.06 15.40 36.67
CA ALA A 178 9.49 16.59 35.94
C ALA A 178 8.46 17.00 34.88
N LYS A 179 8.42 18.30 34.57
CA LYS A 179 7.68 18.82 33.43
C LYS A 179 8.22 18.25 32.12
N ALA A 180 7.33 17.83 31.23
CA ALA A 180 7.67 17.36 29.90
C ALA A 180 8.23 18.50 29.01
N PRO A 181 8.94 18.17 27.91
CA PRO A 181 9.51 19.17 26.99
C PRO A 181 8.53 20.21 26.45
N ILE A 182 7.25 19.84 26.28
CA ILE A 182 6.20 20.71 25.72
C ILE A 182 6.02 22.04 26.48
N PHE A 183 6.43 22.11 27.75
CA PHE A 183 6.37 23.32 28.56
C PHE A 183 7.42 24.38 28.19
N HIS A 184 8.52 24.00 27.53
CA HIS A 184 9.68 24.88 27.31
C HIS A 184 10.30 24.77 25.91
N GLN A 185 10.00 23.72 25.16
CA GLN A 185 10.50 23.55 23.79
C GLN A 185 9.44 22.92 22.88
N ARG A 186 9.67 23.04 21.58
CA ARG A 186 8.79 22.51 20.54
C ARG A 186 8.98 21.00 20.44
N THR A 187 7.88 20.25 20.55
CA THR A 187 7.85 18.78 20.48
C THR A 187 7.26 18.26 19.17
N VAL A 188 6.83 19.16 18.27
CA VAL A 188 6.34 18.87 16.93
C VAL A 188 6.88 19.96 16.00
N ARG A 189 7.60 19.59 14.93
CA ARG A 189 8.16 20.55 13.97
C ARG A 189 7.03 21.33 13.29
N ALA A 190 7.19 22.65 13.16
CA ALA A 190 6.22 23.49 12.43
C ALA A 190 6.13 23.05 10.97
N THR A 191 4.95 23.16 10.34
CA THR A 191 4.86 23.09 8.88
C THR A 191 5.70 24.23 8.31
N PRO A 192 6.64 23.93 7.39
CA PRO A 192 7.42 24.97 6.74
C PRO A 192 6.46 25.94 6.04
N ARG A 193 6.69 27.25 6.21
CA ARG A 193 6.10 28.22 5.29
C ARG A 193 6.69 27.96 3.91
N TYR A 194 5.84 27.53 2.98
CA TYR A 194 6.20 27.52 1.58
C TYR A 194 6.51 28.95 1.18
N ARG A 195 7.67 29.15 0.56
CA ARG A 195 8.10 30.40 -0.08
C ARG A 195 8.86 29.99 -1.30
N ALA A 196 8.45 30.49 -2.46
CA ALA A 196 9.12 30.20 -3.71
C ALA A 196 9.52 31.49 -4.39
N ASP A 197 10.75 31.52 -4.90
CA ASP A 197 11.29 32.69 -5.59
C ASP A 197 10.87 32.72 -7.07
N ASN A 198 10.46 31.57 -7.63
CA ASN A 198 10.07 31.41 -9.02
C ASN A 198 9.06 30.24 -9.20
N ALA A 199 8.45 30.15 -10.38
CA ALA A 199 7.43 29.13 -10.66
C ALA A 199 7.96 27.69 -10.56
N LYS A 200 9.22 27.41 -10.92
CA LYS A 200 9.79 26.05 -10.85
C LYS A 200 9.98 25.58 -9.40
N ASP A 201 10.46 26.47 -8.53
CA ASP A 201 10.55 26.21 -7.10
C ASP A 201 9.15 26.03 -6.48
N ALA A 202 8.20 26.88 -6.87
CA ALA A 202 6.80 26.74 -6.46
C ALA A 202 6.19 25.41 -6.92
N LEU A 203 6.48 24.96 -8.15
CA LEU A 203 6.08 23.65 -8.66
C LEU A 203 6.69 22.52 -7.83
N ALA A 204 7.99 22.59 -7.52
CA ALA A 204 8.66 21.58 -6.69
C ALA A 204 8.03 21.48 -5.29
N GLN A 205 7.76 22.63 -4.66
CA GLN A 205 7.08 22.69 -3.37
C GLN A 205 5.63 22.19 -3.44
N CYS A 206 4.93 22.47 -4.54
CA CYS A 206 3.59 21.95 -4.79
C CYS A 206 3.60 20.42 -4.88
N LEU A 207 4.52 19.85 -5.64
CA LEU A 207 4.66 18.40 -5.80
C LEU A 207 5.11 17.72 -4.49
N ASP A 208 5.97 18.37 -3.70
CA ASP A 208 6.34 17.87 -2.37
C ASP A 208 5.16 17.93 -1.39
N ALA A 209 4.31 18.95 -1.46
CA ALA A 209 3.18 19.10 -0.55
C ALA A 209 1.97 18.21 -0.93
N LYS A 210 1.65 18.14 -2.22
CA LYS A 210 0.38 17.61 -2.75
C LYS A 210 0.54 16.38 -3.64
N SER A 211 1.75 16.10 -4.15
CA SER A 211 2.03 15.07 -5.17
C SER A 211 1.36 15.24 -6.54
N TYR A 212 0.53 16.26 -6.72
CA TYR A 212 -0.10 16.67 -7.98
C TYR A 212 0.16 18.17 -8.23
N ILE A 213 -0.08 18.62 -9.46
CA ILE A 213 0.09 20.02 -9.86
C ILE A 213 -1.17 20.79 -9.49
N ASP A 214 -1.02 21.83 -8.67
CA ASP A 214 -2.11 22.70 -8.23
C ASP A 214 -1.77 24.14 -8.63
N LEU A 215 -2.32 24.57 -9.77
CA LEU A 215 -1.96 25.85 -10.38
C LEU A 215 -2.37 27.04 -9.53
N ASP A 216 -3.52 26.98 -8.88
CA ASP A 216 -3.96 28.01 -7.92
C ASP A 216 -2.99 28.13 -6.75
N TRP A 217 -2.55 27.01 -6.21
CA TRP A 217 -1.59 27.01 -5.10
C TRP A 217 -0.23 27.58 -5.52
N ILE A 218 0.27 27.21 -6.70
CA ILE A 218 1.52 27.74 -7.26
C ILE A 218 1.39 29.26 -7.50
N ALA A 219 0.30 29.69 -8.15
CA ALA A 219 0.00 31.09 -8.44
C ALA A 219 -0.04 31.95 -7.17
N ASN A 220 -0.76 31.47 -6.13
CA ASN A 220 -0.85 32.15 -4.84
C ASN A 220 0.49 32.18 -4.09
N LEU A 221 1.34 31.16 -4.26
CA LEU A 221 2.62 31.08 -3.57
C LEU A 221 3.62 32.14 -4.06
N ILE A 222 3.56 32.51 -5.35
CA ILE A 222 4.47 33.47 -5.99
C ILE A 222 3.80 34.80 -6.35
N ASP A 223 2.52 34.98 -5.97
CA ASP A 223 1.70 36.17 -6.25
C ASP A 223 1.64 36.54 -7.75
N LYS A 224 1.33 35.55 -8.60
CA LYS A 224 1.19 35.73 -10.06
C LYS A 224 -0.14 35.15 -10.57
N SER A 225 -0.56 35.56 -11.76
CA SER A 225 -1.70 34.94 -12.44
C SER A 225 -1.36 33.51 -12.91
N ILE A 226 -2.37 32.65 -13.01
CA ILE A 226 -2.23 31.28 -13.55
C ILE A 226 -1.66 31.29 -14.98
N SER A 227 -2.07 32.26 -15.81
CA SER A 227 -1.53 32.40 -17.18
C SER A 227 -0.03 32.64 -17.20
N THR A 228 0.48 33.45 -16.27
CA THR A 228 1.92 33.71 -16.13
C THR A 228 2.64 32.48 -15.62
N VAL A 229 2.06 31.76 -14.65
CA VAL A 229 2.61 30.49 -14.14
C VAL A 229 2.75 29.45 -15.26
N ILE A 230 1.74 29.29 -16.12
CA ILE A 230 1.80 28.33 -17.24
C ILE A 230 2.89 28.71 -18.23
N SER A 231 3.02 30.00 -18.54
CA SER A 231 4.09 30.48 -19.43
C SER A 231 5.48 30.27 -18.83
N GLU A 232 5.66 30.49 -17.52
CA GLU A 232 6.94 30.26 -16.83
C GLU A 232 7.29 28.77 -16.67
N LEU A 233 6.29 27.90 -16.61
CA LEU A 233 6.42 26.44 -16.49
C LEU A 233 6.33 25.72 -17.84
N GLU A 234 6.42 26.45 -18.96
CA GLU A 234 6.26 25.89 -20.28
C GLU A 234 7.32 24.81 -20.56
N GLY A 235 6.85 23.58 -20.82
CA GLY A 235 7.71 22.42 -21.05
C GLY A 235 8.10 21.65 -19.79
N ASP A 236 7.82 22.16 -18.59
CA ASP A 236 7.92 21.44 -17.31
C ASP A 236 6.58 20.81 -16.91
N ILE A 237 5.46 21.42 -17.31
CA ILE A 237 4.10 20.91 -17.09
C ILE A 237 3.31 20.84 -18.40
N PHE A 238 2.36 19.91 -18.46
CA PHE A 238 1.50 19.70 -19.61
C PHE A 238 0.07 19.37 -19.18
N TYR A 239 -0.91 20.04 -19.76
CA TYR A 239 -2.31 19.61 -19.79
C TYR A 239 -2.49 18.27 -20.52
N ASN A 240 -3.30 17.38 -19.95
CA ASN A 240 -3.51 16.00 -20.38
C ASN A 240 -5.01 15.59 -20.36
N GLY A 241 -5.94 16.54 -20.20
CA GLY A 241 -7.39 16.29 -20.34
C GLY A 241 -7.77 15.92 -21.78
N THR A 242 -9.00 15.48 -22.05
CA THR A 242 -9.37 14.91 -23.38
C THR A 242 -9.33 15.95 -24.49
N ILE A 243 -9.91 17.12 -24.25
CA ILE A 243 -9.95 18.28 -25.15
C ILE A 243 -9.50 19.50 -24.33
N PRO A 244 -8.67 20.41 -24.86
CA PRO A 244 -8.32 21.65 -24.17
C PRO A 244 -9.54 22.57 -24.09
N PRO A 245 -9.94 23.03 -22.89
CA PRO A 245 -11.05 23.96 -22.76
C PRO A 245 -10.70 25.35 -23.30
N ALA A 246 -11.72 26.17 -23.53
CA ALA A 246 -11.54 27.53 -24.05
C ALA A 246 -10.71 28.39 -23.09
N THR A 247 -10.92 28.24 -21.78
CA THR A 247 -10.19 28.96 -20.74
C THR A 247 -9.49 28.02 -19.76
N VAL A 248 -8.38 28.48 -19.18
CA VAL A 248 -7.60 27.67 -18.22
C VAL A 248 -8.38 27.37 -16.93
N GLN A 249 -9.31 28.24 -16.55
CA GLN A 249 -10.13 28.10 -15.33
C GLN A 249 -11.08 26.90 -15.39
N GLU A 250 -11.37 26.39 -16.58
CA GLU A 250 -12.17 25.19 -16.79
C GLU A 250 -11.37 23.90 -16.62
N THR A 251 -10.03 23.98 -16.50
CA THR A 251 -9.18 22.81 -16.25
C THR A 251 -9.24 22.39 -14.79
N THR A 252 -8.95 21.12 -14.54
CA THR A 252 -8.82 20.55 -13.20
C THR A 252 -7.37 20.20 -12.88
N ASN A 253 -7.00 20.23 -11.60
CA ASN A 253 -5.66 19.85 -11.14
C ASN A 253 -5.24 18.43 -11.58
N ALA A 254 -6.19 17.52 -11.79
CA ALA A 254 -5.93 16.16 -12.24
C ALA A 254 -5.52 16.08 -13.73
N GLU A 255 -5.82 17.11 -14.51
CA GLU A 255 -5.50 17.17 -15.93
C GLU A 255 -4.10 17.75 -16.19
N TRP A 256 -3.39 18.21 -15.16
CA TRP A 256 -2.02 18.70 -15.30
C TRP A 256 -1.02 17.64 -14.84
N ILE A 257 -0.07 17.32 -15.72
CA ILE A 257 1.00 16.34 -15.47
C ILE A 257 2.37 16.97 -15.66
N THR A 258 3.40 16.39 -15.04
CA THR A 258 4.78 16.86 -15.22
C THR A 258 5.32 16.43 -16.59
N ARG A 259 6.43 17.04 -17.01
CA ARG A 259 7.16 16.65 -18.22
C ARG A 259 7.45 15.15 -18.27
N GLU A 260 7.96 14.58 -17.18
CA GLU A 260 8.33 13.16 -17.10
C GLU A 260 7.12 12.28 -17.35
N GLU A 261 5.96 12.63 -16.79
CA GLU A 261 4.70 11.92 -16.98
C GLU A 261 4.17 12.07 -18.41
N PHE A 262 4.33 13.26 -19.00
CA PHE A 262 3.92 13.55 -20.37
C PHE A 262 4.73 12.78 -21.41
N ILE A 263 6.02 12.52 -21.16
CA ILE A 263 6.89 11.74 -22.06
C ILE A 263 6.99 10.26 -21.68
N SER A 264 6.06 9.78 -20.85
CA SER A 264 5.97 8.41 -20.35
C SER A 264 4.64 7.73 -20.71
N GLY A 265 4.61 6.40 -20.67
CA GLY A 265 3.42 5.62 -21.02
C GLY A 265 3.17 5.63 -22.53
N ASN A 266 1.90 5.60 -22.95
CA ASN A 266 1.52 5.55 -24.37
C ASN A 266 1.74 6.92 -25.06
N VAL A 267 2.99 7.20 -25.43
CA VAL A 267 3.42 8.48 -26.02
C VAL A 267 3.00 8.62 -27.49
N VAL A 268 2.75 7.50 -28.18
CA VAL A 268 2.23 7.51 -29.56
C VAL A 268 0.78 7.98 -29.58
N ASN A 269 -0.07 7.40 -28.73
CA ASN A 269 -1.46 7.86 -28.60
C ASN A 269 -1.52 9.32 -28.14
N ARG A 270 -0.63 9.71 -27.23
CA ARG A 270 -0.54 11.11 -26.79
C ARG A 270 -0.16 12.06 -27.93
N LEU A 271 0.78 11.69 -28.79
CA LEU A 271 1.11 12.47 -30.00
C LEU A 271 -0.11 12.56 -30.94
N ASN A 272 -0.79 11.44 -31.22
CA ASN A 272 -1.99 11.45 -32.06
C ASN A 272 -3.09 12.37 -31.51
N LYS A 273 -3.27 12.38 -30.18
CA LYS A 273 -4.19 13.29 -29.49
C LYS A 273 -3.81 14.76 -29.67
N ILE A 274 -2.51 15.09 -29.62
CA ILE A 274 -2.00 16.44 -29.83
C ILE A 274 -2.21 16.89 -31.28
N ILE A 275 -1.97 16.00 -32.25
CA ILE A 275 -2.26 16.25 -33.68
C ILE A 275 -3.76 16.53 -33.87
N ALA A 276 -4.62 15.70 -33.26
CA ALA A 276 -6.06 15.91 -33.32
C ALA A 276 -6.51 17.25 -32.70
N TRP A 277 -5.86 17.72 -31.63
CA TRP A 277 -6.13 19.05 -31.08
C TRP A 277 -5.78 20.16 -32.07
N GLN A 278 -4.63 20.03 -32.75
CA GLN A 278 -4.19 21.00 -33.75
C GLN A 278 -5.18 21.11 -34.92
N GLU A 279 -5.75 19.99 -35.36
CA GLU A 279 -6.75 19.95 -36.43
C GLU A 279 -8.10 20.58 -36.03
N ASN A 280 -8.51 20.43 -34.76
CA ASN A 280 -9.79 20.94 -34.26
C ASN A 280 -9.73 22.37 -33.69
N GLY A 281 -8.53 22.95 -33.60
CA GLY A 281 -8.29 24.27 -33.03
C GLY A 281 -7.81 24.22 -31.58
N VAL A 282 -6.79 25.02 -31.27
CA VAL A 282 -6.12 25.05 -29.96
C VAL A 282 -6.34 26.42 -29.30
N PRO A 283 -6.69 26.48 -28.01
CA PRO A 283 -6.84 27.75 -27.30
C PRO A 283 -5.49 28.46 -27.09
N ASN A 284 -5.50 29.79 -27.09
CA ASN A 284 -4.29 30.63 -27.04
C ASN A 284 -3.43 30.44 -25.78
N TRP A 285 -3.99 29.90 -24.69
CA TRP A 285 -3.25 29.65 -23.46
C TRP A 285 -2.35 28.40 -23.55
N LEU A 286 -2.52 27.56 -24.58
CA LEU A 286 -1.77 26.32 -24.77
C LEU A 286 -0.75 26.46 -25.91
N ASN A 287 0.53 26.33 -25.59
CA ASN A 287 1.59 26.29 -26.60
C ASN A 287 1.69 24.89 -27.24
N ILE A 288 0.90 24.63 -28.29
CA ILE A 288 0.85 23.31 -28.95
C ILE A 288 2.20 22.90 -29.58
N ASP A 289 2.98 23.86 -30.06
CA ASP A 289 4.29 23.59 -30.67
C ASP A 289 5.24 22.97 -29.65
N LYS A 290 5.21 23.45 -28.40
CA LYS A 290 5.99 22.86 -27.31
C LYS A 290 5.59 21.43 -26.99
N TYR A 291 4.29 21.13 -27.06
CA TYR A 291 3.75 19.78 -26.87
C TYR A 291 4.25 18.87 -27.98
N HIS A 292 4.12 19.31 -29.24
CA HIS A 292 4.54 18.56 -30.41
C HIS A 292 6.05 18.29 -30.38
N GLN A 293 6.87 19.31 -30.09
CA GLN A 293 8.32 19.19 -29.95
C GLN A 293 8.71 18.20 -28.85
N THR A 294 8.08 18.33 -27.67
CA THR A 294 8.42 17.51 -26.50
C THR A 294 8.03 16.06 -26.73
N ILE A 295 6.82 15.76 -27.21
CA ILE A 295 6.38 14.38 -27.38
C ILE A 295 7.05 13.69 -28.58
N SER A 296 7.32 14.43 -29.67
CA SER A 296 7.95 13.88 -30.88
C SER A 296 9.40 13.45 -30.62
N SER A 297 10.13 14.23 -29.83
CA SER A 297 11.53 13.91 -29.44
C SER A 297 11.62 12.75 -28.44
N ASN A 298 10.48 12.20 -28.00
CA ASN A 298 10.38 11.16 -26.97
C ASN A 298 9.51 9.97 -27.43
N GLN A 299 9.35 9.78 -28.74
CA GLN A 299 8.72 8.58 -29.30
C GLN A 299 9.59 7.34 -29.05
N PRO A 300 8.98 6.15 -28.92
CA PRO A 300 9.73 4.91 -28.80
C PRO A 300 10.57 4.70 -30.06
N VAL A 301 11.78 4.17 -29.88
CA VAL A 301 12.62 3.77 -31.00
C VAL A 301 11.87 2.65 -31.74
N PRO A 302 11.68 2.75 -33.07
CA PRO A 302 11.02 1.68 -33.82
C PRO A 302 11.76 0.35 -33.67
N CYS A 303 11.01 -0.75 -33.61
CA CYS A 303 11.56 -2.09 -33.55
C CYS A 303 11.58 -2.71 -34.96
N LEU A 304 12.71 -3.25 -35.38
CA LEU A 304 12.86 -3.92 -36.69
C LEU A 304 12.80 -5.45 -36.55
N PRO A 305 12.54 -6.22 -37.63
CA PRO A 305 12.59 -7.69 -37.57
C PRO A 305 13.88 -8.26 -36.96
N GLU A 306 13.77 -9.29 -36.10
CA GLU A 306 14.93 -10.03 -35.55
C GLU A 306 15.49 -10.99 -36.62
N THR A 307 16.12 -10.41 -37.65
CA THR A 307 16.77 -11.13 -38.74
C THR A 307 18.20 -10.63 -38.96
N LEU A 308 19.05 -11.49 -39.52
CA LEU A 308 20.39 -11.13 -40.01
C LEU A 308 20.35 -10.48 -41.40
N ASP A 309 19.21 -10.62 -42.10
CA ASP A 309 19.00 -10.02 -43.40
C ASP A 309 18.85 -8.49 -43.28
N VAL A 310 19.84 -7.77 -43.81
CA VAL A 310 19.89 -6.30 -43.74
C VAL A 310 18.87 -5.68 -44.68
N ASP A 311 18.56 -6.31 -45.82
CA ASP A 311 17.63 -5.75 -46.80
C ASP A 311 16.21 -5.73 -46.25
N ILE A 312 15.80 -6.78 -45.53
CA ILE A 312 14.51 -6.83 -44.83
C ILE A 312 14.43 -5.70 -43.78
N LYS A 313 15.50 -5.48 -43.01
CA LYS A 313 15.54 -4.41 -42.00
C LYS A 313 15.45 -3.03 -42.62
N VAL A 314 16.20 -2.77 -43.70
CA VAL A 314 16.18 -1.48 -44.40
C VAL A 314 14.80 -1.23 -45.01
N ARG A 315 14.18 -2.23 -45.65
CA ARG A 315 12.84 -2.13 -46.21
C ARG A 315 11.80 -1.75 -45.14
N CYS A 316 11.84 -2.43 -44.00
CA CYS A 316 10.97 -2.13 -42.86
C CYS A 316 11.18 -0.71 -42.32
N ALA A 317 12.44 -0.26 -42.19
CA ALA A 317 12.77 1.08 -41.74
C ALA A 317 12.20 2.16 -42.69
N VAL A 318 12.35 1.98 -44.00
CA VAL A 318 11.78 2.89 -45.01
C VAL A 318 10.26 2.97 -44.90
N LYS A 319 9.59 1.83 -44.68
CA LYS A 319 8.13 1.77 -44.54
C LYS A 319 7.61 2.43 -43.28
N LEU A 320 8.43 2.48 -42.23
CA LEU A 320 8.18 3.27 -41.02
C LEU A 320 8.50 4.77 -41.20
N GLY A 321 8.88 5.21 -42.40
CA GLY A 321 9.24 6.60 -42.69
C GLY A 321 10.63 7.00 -42.19
N ILE A 322 11.49 6.03 -41.84
CA ILE A 322 12.82 6.30 -41.29
C ILE A 322 13.82 6.50 -42.42
N ASN A 323 14.45 7.66 -42.45
CA ASN A 323 15.57 7.91 -43.35
C ASN A 323 16.89 7.46 -42.71
N VAL A 324 17.28 6.21 -42.96
CA VAL A 324 18.51 5.61 -42.43
C VAL A 324 19.79 6.36 -42.83
N ASN A 325 19.79 7.09 -43.95
CA ASN A 325 20.95 7.84 -44.43
C ASN A 325 21.17 9.15 -43.66
N ALA A 326 20.12 9.67 -43.01
CA ALA A 326 20.19 10.90 -42.22
C ALA A 326 20.56 10.63 -40.75
N MET A 327 20.66 9.37 -40.33
CA MET A 327 20.93 8.99 -38.96
C MET A 327 22.42 9.00 -38.63
N THR A 328 22.76 9.37 -37.41
CA THR A 328 24.11 9.17 -36.87
C THR A 328 24.42 7.68 -36.69
N LYS A 329 25.71 7.33 -36.63
CA LYS A 329 26.16 5.94 -36.41
C LYS A 329 25.56 5.32 -35.14
N ASN A 330 25.37 6.12 -34.08
CA ASN A 330 24.83 5.64 -32.81
C ASN A 330 23.32 5.38 -32.90
N GLU A 331 22.57 6.27 -33.55
CA GLU A 331 21.13 6.10 -33.76
C GLU A 331 20.86 4.88 -34.67
N LEU A 332 21.63 4.74 -35.75
CA LEU A 332 21.51 3.59 -36.64
C LEU A 332 21.83 2.29 -35.90
N LYS A 333 22.88 2.27 -35.07
CA LYS A 333 23.20 1.12 -34.23
C LYS A 333 22.05 0.80 -33.27
N LEU A 334 21.47 1.80 -32.61
CA LEU A 334 20.35 1.63 -31.70
C LEU A 334 19.13 1.03 -32.42
N LEU A 335 18.76 1.56 -33.58
CA LEU A 335 17.65 1.07 -34.40
C LEU A 335 17.86 -0.39 -34.83
N LEU A 336 19.05 -0.74 -35.34
CA LEU A 336 19.34 -2.08 -35.86
C LEU A 336 19.37 -3.18 -34.77
N HIS A 337 19.66 -2.80 -33.53
CA HIS A 337 19.66 -3.70 -32.36
C HIS A 337 18.31 -3.74 -31.64
N ASN A 338 17.43 -2.77 -31.90
CA ASN A 338 16.08 -2.76 -31.34
C ASN A 338 15.17 -3.64 -32.19
N THR A 339 15.13 -4.93 -31.88
CA THR A 339 14.46 -5.93 -32.73
C THR A 339 13.18 -6.49 -32.13
N ILE A 340 12.21 -6.77 -33.00
CA ILE A 340 10.97 -7.47 -32.68
C ILE A 340 11.28 -8.95 -32.46
N ARG A 341 11.25 -9.38 -31.20
CA ARG A 341 11.37 -10.79 -30.84
C ARG A 341 10.01 -11.45 -30.84
N VAL A 342 9.89 -12.55 -31.56
CA VAL A 342 8.64 -13.28 -31.72
C VAL A 342 8.83 -14.73 -31.33
N LYS A 343 7.89 -15.23 -30.52
CA LYS A 343 7.75 -16.65 -30.21
C LYS A 343 6.31 -17.10 -30.49
N LEU A 344 6.11 -18.40 -30.69
CA LEU A 344 4.75 -18.95 -30.66
C LEU A 344 4.10 -18.59 -29.32
N GLY A 345 2.84 -18.19 -29.37
CA GLY A 345 2.06 -17.75 -28.20
C GLY A 345 2.15 -16.27 -27.89
N THR A 346 2.82 -15.50 -28.74
CA THR A 346 2.82 -14.04 -28.65
C THR A 346 1.43 -13.51 -29.01
N SER A 347 0.74 -12.86 -28.06
CA SER A 347 -0.67 -12.47 -28.16
C SER A 347 -0.99 -11.43 -29.26
N TRP A 348 0.00 -10.68 -29.72
CA TRP A 348 -0.20 -9.69 -30.79
C TRP A 348 -0.13 -10.26 -32.20
N LEU A 349 0.36 -11.50 -32.35
CA LEU A 349 0.46 -12.08 -33.68
C LEU A 349 -0.94 -12.24 -34.29
N PRO A 350 -1.14 -11.84 -35.55
CA PRO A 350 -2.38 -12.15 -36.25
C PRO A 350 -2.62 -13.66 -36.40
N GLU A 351 -3.87 -14.09 -36.27
CA GLU A 351 -4.26 -15.51 -36.36
C GLU A 351 -3.88 -16.15 -37.70
N ASP A 352 -3.95 -15.37 -38.79
CA ASP A 352 -3.58 -15.80 -40.14
C ASP A 352 -2.11 -16.19 -40.25
N VAL A 353 -1.23 -15.59 -39.46
CA VAL A 353 0.22 -15.86 -39.49
C VAL A 353 0.53 -17.23 -38.87
N ILE A 354 -0.17 -17.58 -37.79
CA ILE A 354 -0.05 -18.90 -37.15
C ILE A 354 -0.67 -19.97 -38.05
N LYS A 355 -1.80 -19.65 -38.68
CA LYS A 355 -2.43 -20.52 -39.68
C LYS A 355 -1.46 -20.80 -40.83
N GLU A 356 -0.92 -19.76 -41.45
CA GLU A 356 0.04 -19.86 -42.55
C GLU A 356 1.27 -20.70 -42.16
N PHE A 357 1.85 -20.43 -40.98
CA PHE A 357 2.99 -21.22 -40.48
C PHE A 357 2.65 -22.71 -40.34
N SER A 358 1.53 -23.03 -39.70
CA SER A 358 1.13 -24.42 -39.44
C SER A 358 0.81 -25.18 -40.73
N GLU A 359 0.17 -24.53 -41.71
CA GLU A 359 -0.11 -25.13 -43.01
C GLU A 359 1.19 -25.33 -43.80
N GLN A 360 2.12 -24.36 -43.79
CA GLN A 360 3.41 -24.47 -44.46
C GLN A 360 4.32 -25.54 -43.84
N LEU A 361 4.41 -25.58 -42.51
CA LEU A 361 5.20 -26.58 -41.78
C LEU A 361 4.73 -28.01 -42.10
N LEU A 362 3.42 -28.18 -42.31
CA LEU A 362 2.77 -29.45 -42.61
C LEU A 362 2.51 -29.64 -44.11
N SER A 363 3.30 -28.97 -44.96
CA SER A 363 3.33 -29.13 -46.42
C SER A 363 1.99 -28.88 -47.13
N HIS A 364 1.16 -28.00 -46.58
CA HIS A 364 -0.18 -27.64 -47.07
C HIS A 364 -1.09 -28.84 -47.34
N THR A 365 -0.96 -29.89 -46.52
CA THR A 365 -1.74 -31.14 -46.67
C THR A 365 -3.24 -30.95 -46.39
N GLY A 366 -3.60 -29.88 -45.69
CA GLY A 366 -4.97 -29.45 -45.40
C GLY A 366 -4.96 -28.05 -44.79
N THR A 367 -6.10 -27.64 -44.24
CA THR A 367 -6.30 -26.32 -43.63
C THR A 367 -6.30 -26.37 -42.12
N SER A 368 -5.82 -25.29 -41.49
CA SER A 368 -5.91 -25.08 -40.05
C SER A 368 -6.85 -23.92 -39.71
N THR A 369 -7.49 -24.03 -38.55
CA THR A 369 -8.27 -22.98 -37.91
C THR A 369 -7.53 -22.58 -36.65
N VAL A 370 -7.13 -21.32 -36.57
CA VAL A 370 -6.46 -20.73 -35.40
C VAL A 370 -7.38 -19.66 -34.83
N LYS A 371 -7.52 -19.62 -33.50
CA LYS A 371 -8.21 -18.57 -32.78
C LYS A 371 -7.43 -18.14 -31.55
N PHE A 372 -7.38 -16.85 -31.26
CA PHE A 372 -6.87 -16.30 -30.02
C PHE A 372 -8.03 -15.75 -29.17
N HIS A 373 -8.17 -16.28 -27.95
CA HIS A 373 -9.12 -15.79 -26.96
C HIS A 373 -8.39 -14.80 -26.05
N PRO A 374 -8.74 -13.49 -26.07
CA PRO A 374 -8.08 -12.48 -25.26
C PRO A 374 -8.38 -12.66 -23.76
N ASP A 375 -7.87 -11.72 -22.94
CA ASP A 375 -8.11 -11.64 -21.50
C ASP A 375 -9.61 -11.79 -21.15
N PRO A 376 -10.00 -12.58 -20.13
CA PRO A 376 -9.17 -13.26 -19.12
C PRO A 376 -8.61 -14.63 -19.50
N ALA A 377 -8.98 -15.19 -20.66
CA ALA A 377 -8.53 -16.52 -21.07
C ALA A 377 -7.07 -16.51 -21.53
N ASN A 378 -6.70 -15.54 -22.38
CA ASN A 378 -5.36 -15.41 -22.99
C ASN A 378 -4.82 -16.75 -23.56
N ILE A 379 -5.67 -17.46 -24.30
CA ILE A 379 -5.44 -18.82 -24.81
C ILE A 379 -5.55 -18.85 -26.32
N TRP A 380 -4.63 -19.58 -26.93
CA TRP A 380 -4.67 -19.94 -28.34
C TRP A 380 -5.33 -21.30 -28.53
N VAL A 381 -6.07 -21.46 -29.62
CA VAL A 381 -6.63 -22.74 -30.04
C VAL A 381 -6.28 -22.95 -31.50
N ILE A 382 -5.68 -24.09 -31.81
CA ILE A 382 -5.42 -24.53 -33.18
C ILE A 382 -6.11 -25.87 -33.46
N LYS A 383 -6.75 -25.96 -34.63
CA LYS A 383 -7.40 -27.18 -35.13
C LYS A 383 -7.00 -27.42 -36.59
N GLY A 384 -6.83 -28.68 -36.96
CA GLY A 384 -6.67 -29.08 -38.36
C GLY A 384 -7.96 -29.67 -38.90
N ASP A 385 -8.19 -29.54 -40.20
CA ASP A 385 -9.18 -30.36 -40.88
C ASP A 385 -8.77 -31.85 -40.89
N SER A 386 -9.66 -32.71 -41.40
CA SER A 386 -9.41 -34.16 -41.43
C SER A 386 -8.15 -34.53 -42.22
N LYS A 387 -7.81 -33.78 -43.28
CA LYS A 387 -6.64 -34.06 -44.11
C LYS A 387 -5.35 -33.71 -43.38
N LEU A 388 -5.30 -32.50 -42.80
CA LEU A 388 -4.15 -32.01 -42.04
C LEU A 388 -3.89 -32.89 -40.81
N THR A 389 -4.95 -33.23 -40.07
CA THR A 389 -4.87 -34.07 -38.85
C THR A 389 -4.31 -35.46 -39.15
N ASN A 390 -4.67 -36.04 -40.30
CA ASN A 390 -4.23 -37.37 -40.72
C ASN A 390 -2.94 -37.39 -41.55
N SER A 391 -2.33 -36.24 -41.82
CA SER A 391 -1.11 -36.15 -42.61
C SER A 391 0.08 -36.83 -41.92
N PRO A 392 1.00 -37.45 -42.69
CA PRO A 392 2.28 -37.93 -42.15
C PRO A 392 3.09 -36.81 -41.48
N GLN A 393 3.04 -35.59 -42.04
CA GLN A 393 3.72 -34.43 -41.47
C GLN A 393 3.28 -34.17 -40.03
N ASN A 394 1.97 -34.22 -39.77
CA ASN A 394 1.40 -34.00 -38.45
C ASN A 394 1.66 -35.15 -37.47
N LYS A 395 1.63 -36.40 -37.94
CA LYS A 395 1.72 -37.58 -37.06
C LYS A 395 3.15 -38.06 -36.81
N THR A 396 4.05 -37.91 -37.77
CA THR A 396 5.38 -38.55 -37.71
C THR A 396 6.55 -37.60 -37.95
N GLU A 397 6.47 -36.68 -38.92
CA GLU A 397 7.62 -35.83 -39.28
C GLU A 397 7.86 -34.71 -38.25
N TRP A 398 6.77 -34.05 -37.84
CA TRP A 398 6.76 -32.97 -36.86
C TRP A 398 6.01 -33.34 -35.58
N GLY A 399 5.61 -34.61 -35.45
CA GLY A 399 4.97 -35.18 -34.27
C GLY A 399 5.86 -36.19 -33.56
N THR A 400 5.36 -36.71 -32.44
CA THR A 400 5.89 -37.88 -31.72
C THR A 400 4.79 -38.92 -31.57
N SER A 401 5.12 -40.09 -31.04
CA SER A 401 4.12 -41.13 -30.74
C SER A 401 3.03 -40.68 -29.76
N ASN A 402 3.28 -39.64 -28.95
CA ASN A 402 2.36 -39.17 -27.91
C ASN A 402 1.73 -37.80 -28.20
N TYR A 403 2.31 -37.02 -29.11
CA TYR A 403 1.85 -35.69 -29.47
C TYR A 403 1.94 -35.48 -30.98
N THR A 404 0.85 -35.09 -31.62
CA THR A 404 0.88 -34.61 -33.00
C THR A 404 1.55 -33.24 -33.11
N ALA A 405 1.97 -32.85 -34.31
CA ALA A 405 2.54 -31.53 -34.56
C ALA A 405 1.59 -30.39 -34.15
N LEU A 406 0.29 -30.52 -34.47
CA LEU A 406 -0.73 -29.55 -34.08
C LEU A 406 -0.85 -29.43 -32.55
N GLU A 407 -0.76 -30.52 -31.80
CA GLU A 407 -0.79 -30.49 -30.33
C GLU A 407 0.49 -29.88 -29.74
N LEU A 408 1.66 -30.11 -30.37
CA LEU A 408 2.91 -29.45 -29.96
C LEU A 408 2.89 -27.94 -30.26
N ILE A 409 2.29 -27.54 -31.40
CA ILE A 409 2.05 -26.14 -31.74
C ILE A 409 1.10 -25.51 -30.72
N ASP A 410 -0.01 -26.18 -30.39
CA ASP A 410 -0.95 -25.73 -29.36
C ASP A 410 -0.27 -25.53 -28.00
N CYS A 411 0.55 -26.51 -27.57
CA CYS A 411 1.35 -26.38 -26.35
C CYS A 411 2.29 -25.17 -26.42
N ALA A 412 2.97 -24.95 -27.56
CA ALA A 412 3.90 -23.83 -27.73
C ALA A 412 3.16 -22.48 -27.74
N LEU A 413 2.00 -22.38 -28.39
CA LEU A 413 1.15 -21.21 -28.39
C LEU A 413 0.67 -20.85 -26.97
N ASN A 414 0.42 -21.86 -26.14
CA ASN A 414 -0.04 -21.67 -24.76
C ASN A 414 1.10 -21.71 -23.72
N GLN A 415 2.37 -21.61 -24.15
CA GLN A 415 3.57 -21.62 -23.29
C GLN A 415 3.62 -22.81 -22.32
N LYS A 416 3.11 -23.97 -22.76
CA LYS A 416 3.12 -25.24 -22.04
C LYS A 416 4.19 -26.17 -22.60
N ASP A 417 4.85 -26.90 -21.70
CA ASP A 417 5.68 -28.04 -22.06
C ASP A 417 4.80 -29.30 -22.23
N PRO A 418 5.01 -30.10 -23.29
CA PRO A 418 4.37 -31.42 -23.40
C PRO A 418 4.86 -32.33 -22.27
N LYS A 419 3.94 -33.11 -21.68
CA LYS A 419 4.22 -34.05 -20.58
C LYS A 419 3.49 -35.36 -20.81
N VAL A 420 4.24 -36.45 -20.87
CA VAL A 420 3.67 -37.79 -21.07
C VAL A 420 3.68 -38.54 -19.74
N TYR A 421 2.51 -39.02 -19.32
CA TYR A 421 2.37 -39.83 -18.11
C TYR A 421 2.03 -41.27 -18.46
N GLU A 422 2.64 -42.20 -17.74
CA GLU A 422 2.26 -43.61 -17.69
C GLU A 422 1.43 -43.86 -16.44
N TYR A 423 0.39 -44.67 -16.59
CA TYR A 423 -0.55 -44.96 -15.51
C TYR A 423 -0.32 -46.38 -15.01
N ILE A 424 0.28 -46.50 -13.83
CA ILE A 424 0.53 -47.79 -13.19
C ILE A 424 -0.57 -48.06 -12.18
N LYS A 425 -1.20 -49.22 -12.30
CA LYS A 425 -2.21 -49.71 -11.35
C LYS A 425 -1.52 -50.50 -10.24
N ASP A 426 -1.71 -50.09 -8.99
CA ASP A 426 -1.19 -50.83 -7.84
C ASP A 426 -2.00 -52.11 -7.56
N LYS A 427 -1.52 -52.93 -6.61
CA LYS A 427 -2.16 -54.19 -6.19
C LYS A 427 -3.55 -53.99 -5.56
N HIS A 428 -3.92 -52.77 -5.16
CA HIS A 428 -5.21 -52.41 -4.57
C HIS A 428 -6.14 -51.74 -5.59
N GLY A 429 -5.70 -51.55 -6.84
CA GLY A 429 -6.47 -50.97 -7.93
C GLY A 429 -6.34 -49.45 -8.07
N ASN A 430 -5.50 -48.78 -7.28
CA ASN A 430 -5.25 -47.35 -7.41
C ASN A 430 -4.36 -47.06 -8.62
N ILE A 431 -4.71 -46.04 -9.40
CA ILE A 431 -3.97 -45.62 -10.57
C ILE A 431 -3.04 -44.47 -10.17
N THR A 432 -1.73 -44.66 -10.34
CA THR A 432 -0.73 -43.61 -10.13
C THR A 432 -0.18 -43.15 -11.47
N ALA A 433 -0.21 -41.84 -11.71
CA ALA A 433 0.41 -41.23 -12.88
C ALA A 433 1.89 -40.99 -12.62
N ILE A 434 2.76 -41.61 -13.42
CA ILE A 434 4.21 -41.47 -13.37
C ILE A 434 4.68 -40.80 -14.65
N LEU A 435 5.49 -39.74 -14.53
CA LEU A 435 6.01 -39.03 -15.70
C LEU A 435 6.97 -39.94 -16.49
N ASN A 436 6.65 -40.21 -17.75
CA ASN A 436 7.59 -40.86 -18.67
C ASN A 436 8.62 -39.82 -19.11
N VAL A 437 9.82 -39.88 -18.54
CA VAL A 437 10.91 -38.93 -18.77
C VAL A 437 11.39 -38.97 -20.22
N GLU A 438 11.49 -40.15 -20.83
CA GLU A 438 11.99 -40.33 -22.20
C GLU A 438 11.02 -39.74 -23.23
N ALA A 439 9.75 -40.15 -23.20
CA ALA A 439 8.70 -39.66 -24.08
C ALA A 439 8.45 -38.15 -23.91
N THR A 440 8.52 -37.65 -22.68
CA THR A 440 8.43 -36.21 -22.38
C THR A 440 9.60 -35.45 -22.99
N THR A 441 10.83 -35.96 -22.87
CA THR A 441 12.03 -35.32 -23.43
C THR A 441 12.00 -35.31 -24.96
N ALA A 442 11.57 -36.41 -25.59
CA ALA A 442 11.39 -36.47 -27.04
C ALA A 442 10.35 -35.45 -27.54
N SER A 443 9.22 -35.32 -26.84
CA SER A 443 8.16 -34.37 -27.21
C SER A 443 8.60 -32.91 -27.03
N ARG A 444 9.36 -32.60 -25.97
CA ARG A 444 9.99 -31.28 -25.78
C ARG A 444 10.99 -30.95 -26.88
N THR A 445 11.86 -31.89 -27.22
CA THR A 445 12.84 -31.72 -28.31
C THR A 445 12.15 -31.43 -29.64
N MET A 446 11.05 -32.12 -29.93
CA MET A 446 10.26 -31.85 -31.15
C MET A 446 9.58 -30.48 -31.10
N GLN A 447 9.00 -30.09 -29.95
CA GLN A 447 8.44 -28.75 -29.76
C GLN A 447 9.49 -27.65 -29.97
N ASP A 448 10.71 -27.83 -29.46
CA ASP A 448 11.82 -26.87 -29.66
C ASP A 448 12.23 -26.78 -31.12
N LYS A 449 12.21 -27.90 -31.86
CA LYS A 449 12.45 -27.92 -33.31
C LYS A 449 11.39 -27.10 -34.06
N ILE A 450 10.11 -27.25 -33.72
CA ILE A 450 9.00 -26.47 -34.29
C ILE A 450 9.19 -24.97 -33.99
N GLN A 451 9.49 -24.62 -32.73
CA GLN A 451 9.74 -23.23 -32.35
C GLN A 451 10.95 -22.62 -33.08
N THR A 452 11.99 -23.41 -33.32
CA THR A 452 13.16 -22.98 -34.10
C THR A 452 12.81 -22.75 -35.56
N ALA A 453 12.03 -23.66 -36.17
CA ALA A 453 11.52 -23.49 -37.52
C ALA A 453 10.66 -22.22 -37.64
N PHE A 454 9.77 -21.96 -36.67
CA PHE A 454 8.96 -20.75 -36.62
C PHE A 454 9.82 -19.48 -36.58
N LYS A 455 10.86 -19.43 -35.74
CA LYS A 455 11.77 -18.27 -35.64
C LYS A 455 12.51 -18.00 -36.95
N ALA A 456 12.95 -19.04 -37.65
CA ALA A 456 13.59 -18.90 -38.95
C ALA A 456 12.60 -18.42 -40.02
N TRP A 457 11.35 -18.88 -39.93
CA TRP A 457 10.29 -18.63 -40.91
C TRP A 457 9.66 -17.24 -40.80
N ILE A 458 9.38 -16.75 -39.59
CA ILE A 458 8.52 -15.57 -39.38
C ILE A 458 9.01 -14.32 -40.13
N TRP A 459 10.34 -14.14 -40.22
CA TRP A 459 10.99 -13.01 -40.88
C TRP A 459 11.61 -13.34 -42.24
N SER A 460 11.43 -14.54 -42.77
CA SER A 460 12.12 -14.97 -44.00
C SER A 460 11.55 -14.38 -45.29
N GLU A 461 10.31 -13.92 -45.25
CA GLU A 461 9.58 -13.42 -46.42
C GLU A 461 9.32 -11.92 -46.26
N CYS A 462 9.72 -11.13 -47.25
CA CYS A 462 9.85 -9.68 -47.12
C CYS A 462 8.51 -8.98 -46.89
N ASP A 463 7.42 -9.42 -47.52
CA ASP A 463 6.13 -8.74 -47.40
C ASP A 463 5.47 -9.09 -46.06
N ARG A 464 5.59 -10.35 -45.60
CA ARG A 464 5.22 -10.74 -44.23
C ARG A 464 6.02 -9.98 -43.18
N ALA A 465 7.34 -9.87 -43.33
CA ALA A 465 8.18 -9.15 -42.38
C ALA A 465 7.82 -7.66 -42.29
N GLU A 466 7.58 -7.01 -43.43
CA GLU A 466 7.11 -5.62 -43.51
C GLU A 466 5.76 -5.45 -42.79
N ARG A 467 4.78 -6.28 -43.13
CA ARG A 467 3.43 -6.24 -42.55
C ARG A 467 3.46 -6.37 -41.03
N LEU A 468 4.21 -7.35 -40.52
CA LEU A 468 4.34 -7.60 -39.08
C LEU A 468 5.12 -6.49 -38.38
N CYS A 469 6.16 -5.96 -39.01
CA CYS A 469 6.93 -4.84 -38.48
C CYS A 469 6.06 -3.58 -38.31
N LEU A 470 5.26 -3.24 -39.31
CA LEU A 470 4.33 -2.11 -39.25
C LEU A 470 3.29 -2.33 -38.16
N HIS A 471 2.64 -3.50 -38.15
CA HIS A 471 1.62 -3.84 -37.15
C HIS A 471 2.17 -3.74 -35.72
N TYR A 472 3.37 -4.30 -35.46
CA TYR A 472 4.00 -4.23 -34.16
C TYR A 472 4.27 -2.79 -33.72
N ASN A 473 4.85 -1.96 -34.60
CA ASN A 473 5.18 -0.59 -34.22
C ASN A 473 3.94 0.30 -34.05
N GLN A 474 2.86 0.02 -34.78
CA GLN A 474 1.62 0.79 -34.74
C GLN A 474 0.72 0.45 -33.55
N TYR A 475 0.78 -0.78 -33.03
CA TYR A 475 -0.15 -1.22 -31.97
C TYR A 475 0.54 -1.70 -30.68
N HIS A 476 1.83 -2.01 -30.72
CA HIS A 476 2.55 -2.58 -29.57
C HIS A 476 3.76 -1.74 -29.13
N ASN A 477 4.50 -1.13 -30.06
CA ASN A 477 5.59 -0.22 -29.72
C ASN A 477 5.09 1.21 -29.44
N LEU A 478 4.20 1.34 -28.44
CA LEU A 478 3.54 2.60 -28.13
C LEU A 478 4.03 3.25 -26.85
N TYR A 479 4.68 2.45 -26.00
CA TYR A 479 4.97 2.80 -24.63
C TYR A 479 6.43 3.19 -24.47
N ARG A 480 6.63 4.24 -23.69
CA ARG A 480 7.93 4.55 -23.09
C ARG A 480 7.88 4.28 -21.60
N ASP A 481 8.94 3.69 -21.08
CA ASP A 481 9.09 3.43 -19.65
C ASP A 481 8.80 4.69 -18.84
N THR A 482 8.00 4.52 -17.78
CA THR A 482 7.64 5.66 -16.94
C THR A 482 8.85 6.21 -16.22
N MET A 483 9.16 7.47 -16.49
CA MET A 483 10.18 8.21 -15.76
C MET A 483 9.57 8.83 -14.51
N TYR A 484 10.29 8.69 -13.40
CA TYR A 484 9.93 9.28 -12.12
C TYR A 484 11.04 10.22 -11.70
N ASP A 485 10.72 11.48 -11.52
CA ASP A 485 11.62 12.46 -10.92
C ASP A 485 11.15 12.80 -9.50
N GLY A 486 11.96 12.43 -8.50
CA GLY A 486 11.76 12.76 -7.10
C GLY A 486 12.67 13.87 -6.59
N SER A 487 13.34 14.62 -7.47
CA SER A 487 14.27 15.71 -7.11
C SER A 487 13.68 16.73 -6.14
N HIS A 488 12.38 17.01 -6.26
CA HIS A 488 11.61 17.94 -5.43
C HIS A 488 11.33 17.43 -4.00
N LEU A 489 11.51 16.14 -3.71
CA LEU A 489 11.17 15.57 -2.40
C LEU A 489 12.13 16.05 -1.31
N THR A 490 11.60 16.50 -0.18
CA THR A 490 12.40 17.12 0.90
C THR A 490 12.65 16.23 2.12
N PHE A 491 11.94 15.12 2.26
CA PHE A 491 12.01 14.17 3.37
C PHE A 491 12.04 14.80 4.78
N PRO A 492 10.98 15.52 5.20
CA PRO A 492 10.94 16.15 6.52
C PRO A 492 11.14 15.15 7.67
N ASN A 493 11.87 15.57 8.71
CA ASN A 493 12.23 14.78 9.90
C ASN A 493 13.20 13.62 9.64
N MET A 494 13.73 13.49 8.42
CA MET A 494 14.89 12.65 8.18
C MET A 494 16.10 13.24 8.90
N ALA A 495 17.02 12.37 9.34
CA ALA A 495 18.26 12.76 9.97
C ALA A 495 19.07 13.70 9.04
N PRO A 496 19.61 14.81 9.56
CA PRO A 496 20.23 15.86 8.75
C PRO A 496 21.54 15.45 8.09
N ASP A 497 22.19 14.41 8.62
CA ASP A 497 23.43 13.82 8.08
C ASP A 497 23.16 12.78 6.98
N PHE A 498 21.88 12.50 6.68
CA PHE A 498 21.50 11.53 5.66
C PHE A 498 20.86 12.20 4.46
N GLU A 499 21.51 12.06 3.29
CA GLU A 499 20.98 12.54 2.03
C GLU A 499 20.53 11.38 1.12
N MET A 500 19.30 11.47 0.63
CA MET A 500 18.75 10.51 -0.32
C MET A 500 19.36 10.71 -1.73
N ARG A 501 19.86 9.63 -2.32
CA ARG A 501 20.38 9.64 -3.70
C ARG A 501 19.24 9.74 -4.72
N SER A 502 19.55 10.24 -5.92
CA SER A 502 18.58 10.43 -7.01
C SER A 502 17.71 9.20 -7.29
N HIS A 503 18.30 8.00 -7.41
CA HIS A 503 17.54 6.76 -7.64
C HIS A 503 16.59 6.41 -6.49
N GLN A 504 16.94 6.77 -5.25
CA GLN A 504 16.09 6.54 -4.08
C GLN A 504 14.91 7.51 -4.07
N ARG A 505 15.15 8.79 -4.40
CA ARG A 505 14.10 9.81 -4.55
C ARG A 505 13.12 9.43 -5.66
N ASN A 506 13.64 9.02 -6.82
CA ASN A 506 12.82 8.59 -7.95
C ASN A 506 11.98 7.36 -7.62
N PHE A 507 12.51 6.42 -6.82
CA PHE A 507 11.73 5.30 -6.34
C PHE A 507 10.61 5.73 -5.38
N VAL A 508 10.86 6.67 -4.46
CA VAL A 508 9.81 7.21 -3.59
C VAL A 508 8.70 7.86 -4.43
N ARG A 509 9.07 8.67 -5.43
CA ARG A 509 8.11 9.25 -6.39
C ARG A 509 7.31 8.18 -7.13
N ARG A 510 7.96 7.07 -7.52
CA ARG A 510 7.28 5.93 -8.14
C ARG A 510 6.22 5.32 -7.22
N VAL A 511 6.54 5.14 -5.93
CA VAL A 511 5.60 4.60 -4.93
C VAL A 511 4.39 5.51 -4.76
N GLU A 512 4.58 6.83 -4.68
CA GLU A 512 3.48 7.81 -4.60
C GLU A 512 2.51 7.71 -5.77
N ARG A 513 3.03 7.43 -6.98
CA ARG A 513 2.23 7.38 -8.20
C ARG A 513 1.57 6.01 -8.45
N GLN A 514 2.30 4.91 -8.32
CA GLN A 514 1.82 3.60 -8.75
C GLN A 514 1.07 2.81 -7.65
N ARG A 515 1.12 3.24 -6.39
CA ARG A 515 0.63 2.51 -5.18
C ARG A 515 1.29 1.14 -4.93
N ALA A 516 1.75 0.45 -5.97
CA ALA A 516 2.56 -0.76 -5.95
C ALA A 516 3.83 -0.55 -6.77
N ALA A 517 5.00 -0.85 -6.18
CA ALA A 517 6.28 -0.72 -6.85
C ALA A 517 7.28 -1.78 -6.38
N PHE A 518 8.13 -2.25 -7.29
CA PHE A 518 9.17 -3.24 -7.01
C PHE A 518 10.56 -2.60 -6.98
N ALA A 519 11.24 -2.65 -5.83
CA ALA A 519 12.57 -2.06 -5.61
C ALA A 519 13.71 -2.98 -6.08
N ALA A 520 13.88 -3.12 -7.40
CA ALA A 520 14.90 -3.96 -8.03
C ALA A 520 16.34 -3.37 -8.00
N HIS A 521 16.72 -2.62 -6.96
CA HIS A 521 18.08 -2.05 -6.87
C HIS A 521 19.14 -3.13 -6.60
N ARG A 522 20.42 -2.85 -6.87
CA ARG A 522 21.52 -3.76 -6.50
C ARG A 522 21.72 -3.82 -4.98
N VAL A 523 22.33 -4.90 -4.48
CA VAL A 523 22.73 -5.00 -3.06
C VAL A 523 23.63 -3.81 -2.70
N GLY A 524 23.41 -3.21 -1.53
CA GLY A 524 24.17 -2.04 -1.04
C GLY A 524 23.65 -0.66 -1.48
N TYR A 525 22.67 -0.58 -2.39
CA TYR A 525 22.15 0.69 -2.92
C TYR A 525 21.13 1.39 -2.00
N GLY A 526 21.04 0.98 -0.73
CA GLY A 526 20.18 1.62 0.27
C GLY A 526 18.69 1.29 0.15
N LYS A 527 18.31 0.06 -0.25
CA LYS A 527 16.90 -0.36 -0.38
C LYS A 527 16.08 -0.11 0.88
N THR A 528 16.65 -0.43 2.04
CA THR A 528 16.00 -0.24 3.35
C THR A 528 15.66 1.22 3.58
N ALA A 529 16.62 2.13 3.37
CA ALA A 529 16.39 3.56 3.48
C ALA A 529 15.34 4.05 2.49
N THR A 530 15.38 3.55 1.25
CA THR A 530 14.37 3.85 0.23
C THR A 530 12.96 3.43 0.65
N MET A 531 12.78 2.23 1.21
CA MET A 531 11.47 1.75 1.67
C MET A 531 10.96 2.53 2.89
N ILE A 532 11.84 2.87 3.83
CA ILE A 532 11.51 3.67 5.02
C ILE A 532 11.05 5.06 4.59
N ALA A 533 11.84 5.73 3.74
CA ALA A 533 11.50 7.06 3.21
C ALA A 533 10.18 7.04 2.44
N ALA A 534 9.94 6.03 1.59
CA ALA A 534 8.68 5.89 0.88
C ALA A 534 7.48 5.78 1.83
N GLY A 535 7.60 4.95 2.87
CA GLY A 535 6.57 4.82 3.90
C GLY A 535 6.28 6.13 4.62
N MET A 536 7.33 6.82 5.07
CA MET A 536 7.21 8.11 5.76
C MET A 536 6.59 9.20 4.88
N GLU A 537 6.94 9.24 3.59
CA GLU A 537 6.38 10.20 2.64
C GLU A 537 4.90 9.92 2.35
N LEU A 538 4.51 8.66 2.16
CA LEU A 538 3.10 8.29 2.03
C LEU A 538 2.29 8.71 3.26
N LYS A 539 2.86 8.56 4.47
CA LYS A 539 2.20 9.00 5.70
C LYS A 539 2.11 10.52 5.79
N ARG A 540 3.21 11.23 5.52
CA ARG A 540 3.28 12.69 5.58
C ARG A 540 2.25 13.34 4.66
N LYS A 541 2.09 12.80 3.46
CA LYS A 541 1.16 13.27 2.43
C LYS A 541 -0.28 12.79 2.61
N GLY A 542 -0.56 12.04 3.68
CA GLY A 542 -1.90 11.53 3.99
C GLY A 542 -2.38 10.40 3.08
N MET A 543 -1.53 9.89 2.18
CA MET A 543 -1.84 8.76 1.29
C MET A 543 -1.93 7.42 2.04
N ALA A 544 -1.22 7.32 3.17
CA ALA A 544 -1.31 6.20 4.09
C ALA A 544 -1.53 6.71 5.51
N HIS A 545 -2.39 6.03 6.28
CA HIS A 545 -2.65 6.41 7.68
C HIS A 545 -1.84 5.55 8.66
N LYS A 546 -1.56 4.30 8.27
CA LYS A 546 -0.70 3.35 9.00
C LYS A 546 0.18 2.64 8.00
N VAL A 547 1.49 2.77 8.18
CA VAL A 547 2.48 2.15 7.30
C VAL A 547 3.01 0.89 7.97
N MET A 548 2.94 -0.23 7.26
CA MET A 548 3.43 -1.53 7.75
C MET A 548 4.61 -1.98 6.90
N HIS A 549 5.71 -2.36 7.57
CA HIS A 549 6.88 -2.96 6.94
C HIS A 549 6.98 -4.42 7.37
N VAL A 550 6.91 -5.34 6.40
CA VAL A 550 7.02 -6.78 6.64
C VAL A 550 8.41 -7.25 6.21
N THR A 551 9.13 -7.95 7.09
CA THR A 551 10.52 -8.36 6.87
C THR A 551 10.79 -9.79 7.36
N MET A 552 11.95 -10.34 7.04
CA MET A 552 12.46 -11.57 7.66
C MET A 552 12.87 -11.31 9.12
N LYS A 553 12.71 -12.32 9.98
CA LYS A 553 13.10 -12.28 11.41
C LYS A 553 14.57 -11.91 11.62
N SER A 554 15.47 -12.39 10.75
CA SER A 554 16.90 -12.10 10.79
C SER A 554 17.24 -10.64 10.47
N ILE A 555 16.42 -9.96 9.66
CA ILE A 555 16.66 -8.59 9.18
C ILE A 555 16.02 -7.55 10.11
N LEU A 556 14.97 -7.93 10.84
CA LEU A 556 14.18 -7.02 11.67
C LEU A 556 14.99 -6.13 12.63
N PRO A 557 16.00 -6.62 13.37
CA PRO A 557 16.81 -5.76 14.23
C PRO A 557 17.57 -4.68 13.46
N GLY A 558 18.16 -5.05 12.32
CA GLY A 558 18.86 -4.12 11.43
C GLY A 558 17.93 -3.11 10.80
N TYR A 559 16.75 -3.54 10.35
CA TYR A 559 15.71 -2.67 9.80
C TYR A 559 15.23 -1.64 10.81
N SER A 560 14.95 -2.09 12.04
CA SER A 560 14.48 -1.23 13.14
C SER A 560 15.55 -0.22 13.59
N LYS A 561 16.82 -0.63 13.60
CA LYS A 561 17.95 0.28 13.87
C LYS A 561 18.09 1.33 12.77
N GLU A 562 18.00 0.92 11.51
CA GLU A 562 18.09 1.82 10.37
C GLU A 562 16.92 2.81 10.33
N PHE A 563 15.71 2.38 10.68
CA PHE A 563 14.55 3.26 10.82
C PHE A 563 14.80 4.37 11.84
N ARG A 564 15.25 4.02 13.06
CA ARG A 564 15.56 5.01 14.09
C ARG A 564 16.73 5.91 13.73
N ARG A 565 17.68 5.43 12.92
CA ARG A 565 18.77 6.25 12.40
C ARG A 565 18.23 7.29 11.41
N LEU A 566 17.40 6.86 10.46
CA LEU A 566 16.88 7.73 9.41
C LEU A 566 15.82 8.71 9.91
N TYR A 567 14.94 8.27 10.82
CA TYR A 567 13.87 9.08 11.40
C TYR A 567 13.85 8.89 12.93
N PRO A 568 14.71 9.60 13.68
CA PRO A 568 14.86 9.42 15.13
C PRO A 568 13.58 9.67 15.93
N GLU A 569 12.75 10.62 15.48
CA GLU A 569 11.53 11.04 16.16
C GLU A 569 10.29 10.21 15.76
N ALA A 570 10.43 9.24 14.86
CA ALA A 570 9.30 8.44 14.38
C ALA A 570 8.81 7.42 15.43
N LYS A 571 7.50 7.40 15.67
CA LYS A 571 6.81 6.46 16.56
C LYS A 571 6.66 5.10 15.87
N ILE A 572 7.68 4.26 15.99
CA ILE A 572 7.65 2.91 15.42
C ILE A 572 7.21 1.86 16.44
N LEU A 573 6.31 0.96 16.02
CA LEU A 573 5.93 -0.24 16.76
C LEU A 573 6.67 -1.45 16.19
N VAL A 574 7.34 -2.21 17.06
CA VAL A 574 8.05 -3.45 16.69
C VAL A 574 7.64 -4.55 17.66
N PRO A 575 6.56 -5.30 17.36
CA PRO A 575 6.05 -6.33 18.25
C PRO A 575 7.02 -7.51 18.36
N ASN A 576 7.16 -8.04 19.57
CA ASN A 576 7.93 -9.27 19.80
C ASN A 576 7.03 -10.51 19.62
N ALA A 577 7.62 -11.71 19.74
CA ALA A 577 6.87 -12.96 19.60
C ALA A 577 5.82 -13.18 20.70
N GLN A 578 6.06 -12.69 21.92
CA GLN A 578 5.11 -12.82 23.04
C GLN A 578 3.87 -11.95 22.85
N ASP A 579 3.99 -10.82 22.14
CA ASP A 579 2.86 -9.93 21.83
C ASP A 579 1.83 -10.60 20.90
N PHE A 580 2.24 -11.62 20.15
CA PHE A 580 1.39 -12.39 19.22
C PHE A 580 0.79 -13.67 19.82
N ALA A 581 1.02 -13.94 21.11
CA ALA A 581 0.35 -15.00 21.85
C ALA A 581 -1.18 -14.80 21.83
N LYS A 582 -1.96 -15.89 21.85
CA LYS A 582 -3.42 -15.91 21.60
C LYS A 582 -4.19 -14.84 22.41
N ASP A 583 -3.85 -14.67 23.68
CA ASP A 583 -4.54 -13.75 24.59
C ASP A 583 -4.10 -12.28 24.43
N ARG A 584 -2.87 -12.05 23.96
CA ARG A 584 -2.29 -10.70 23.80
C ARG A 584 -2.43 -10.13 22.40
N ARG A 585 -2.63 -10.99 21.39
CA ARG A 585 -2.80 -10.59 19.98
C ARG A 585 -3.96 -9.61 19.80
N ARG A 586 -5.10 -9.83 20.46
CA ARG A 586 -6.25 -8.91 20.40
C ARG A 586 -5.88 -7.52 20.92
N VAL A 587 -5.13 -7.45 22.02
CA VAL A 587 -4.65 -6.18 22.58
C VAL A 587 -3.68 -5.48 21.63
N LEU A 588 -2.73 -6.21 21.04
CA LEU A 588 -1.78 -5.67 20.06
C LEU A 588 -2.50 -5.10 18.83
N LEU A 589 -3.49 -5.82 18.30
CA LEU A 589 -4.29 -5.37 17.16
C LEU A 589 -5.10 -4.11 17.52
N SER A 590 -5.70 -4.06 18.71
CA SER A 590 -6.38 -2.86 19.21
C SER A 590 -5.42 -1.69 19.35
N GLN A 591 -4.19 -1.90 19.83
CA GLN A 591 -3.16 -0.86 19.89
C GLN A 591 -2.79 -0.36 18.50
N ILE A 592 -2.54 -1.27 17.56
CA ILE A 592 -2.27 -0.94 16.15
C ILE A 592 -3.41 -0.11 15.57
N ALA A 593 -4.66 -0.48 15.80
CA ALA A 593 -5.84 0.22 15.28
C ALA A 593 -5.99 1.63 15.88
N THR A 594 -5.89 1.75 17.20
CA THR A 594 -6.23 2.98 17.94
C THR A 594 -5.11 4.00 18.03
N HIS A 595 -3.84 3.58 18.02
CA HIS A 595 -2.71 4.47 18.20
C HIS A 595 -2.19 5.03 16.87
N ASN A 596 -1.61 6.24 16.92
CA ASN A 596 -1.00 6.89 15.76
C ASN A 596 0.50 6.54 15.67
N TYR A 597 0.81 5.33 15.21
CA TYR A 597 2.17 4.89 14.89
C TYR A 597 2.59 5.39 13.51
N ASP A 598 3.84 5.85 13.38
CA ASP A 598 4.46 6.25 12.10
C ASP A 598 4.80 5.05 11.24
N ALA A 599 5.23 3.96 11.86
CA ALA A 599 5.41 2.68 11.19
C ALA A 599 5.20 1.49 12.14
N ILE A 600 4.78 0.36 11.57
CA ILE A 600 4.65 -0.93 12.25
C ILE A 600 5.57 -1.92 11.53
N ILE A 601 6.52 -2.53 12.24
CA ILE A 601 7.49 -3.45 11.63
C ILE A 601 7.18 -4.87 12.11
N LEU A 602 6.79 -5.75 11.19
CA LEU A 602 6.41 -7.14 11.46
C LEU A 602 7.34 -8.12 10.74
N THR A 603 7.41 -9.34 11.27
CA THR A 603 7.93 -10.49 10.53
C THR A 603 6.87 -11.10 9.61
N TYR A 604 7.26 -11.87 8.61
CA TYR A 604 6.30 -12.63 7.77
C TYR A 604 5.35 -13.49 8.60
N GLU A 605 5.87 -14.22 9.59
CA GLU A 605 5.06 -15.06 10.49
C GLU A 605 4.03 -14.24 11.26
N GLN A 606 4.40 -13.06 11.76
CA GLN A 606 3.49 -12.16 12.45
C GLN A 606 2.43 -11.57 11.50
N PHE A 607 2.81 -11.26 10.26
CA PHE A 607 1.90 -10.75 9.25
C PHE A 607 0.84 -11.77 8.83
N PHE A 608 1.21 -13.03 8.57
CA PHE A 608 0.25 -14.09 8.24
C PHE A 608 -0.69 -14.46 9.39
N ASN A 609 -0.35 -14.07 10.61
CA ASN A 609 -1.20 -14.22 11.78
C ASN A 609 -2.28 -13.12 11.92
N LEU A 610 -2.26 -12.11 11.06
CA LEU A 610 -3.30 -11.09 10.96
C LEU A 610 -4.50 -11.69 10.22
N GLN A 611 -5.69 -11.64 10.83
CA GLN A 611 -6.90 -12.14 10.20
C GLN A 611 -7.39 -11.16 9.12
N ILE A 612 -7.75 -11.69 7.96
CA ILE A 612 -8.44 -10.96 6.89
C ILE A 612 -9.93 -10.91 7.28
N SER A 613 -10.62 -9.81 6.94
CA SER A 613 -12.07 -9.73 7.11
C SER A 613 -12.78 -10.65 6.11
N GLU A 614 -13.84 -11.31 6.56
CA GLU A 614 -14.69 -12.18 5.73
C GLU A 614 -15.20 -11.46 4.46
N SER A 615 -15.52 -10.17 4.56
CA SER A 615 -15.93 -9.36 3.40
C SER A 615 -14.85 -9.22 2.32
N THR A 616 -13.57 -9.16 2.72
CA THR A 616 -12.45 -9.07 1.78
C THR A 616 -12.18 -10.43 1.13
N GLU A 617 -12.33 -11.51 1.90
CA GLU A 617 -12.21 -12.87 1.38
C GLU A 617 -13.31 -13.19 0.36
N LEU A 618 -14.56 -12.82 0.66
CA LEU A 618 -15.69 -12.95 -0.27
C LEU A 618 -15.47 -12.14 -1.55
N MET A 619 -15.06 -10.88 -1.45
CA MET A 619 -14.77 -10.03 -2.61
C MET A 619 -13.71 -10.67 -3.53
N PHE A 620 -12.65 -11.24 -2.96
CA PHE A 620 -11.63 -11.96 -3.73
C PHE A 620 -12.20 -13.19 -4.43
N LEU A 621 -13.00 -14.01 -3.74
CA LEU A 621 -13.60 -15.21 -4.33
C LEU A 621 -14.58 -14.85 -5.46
N GLU A 622 -15.39 -13.80 -5.29
CA GLU A 622 -16.30 -13.29 -6.31
C GLU A 622 -15.56 -12.81 -7.56
N GLU A 623 -14.44 -12.10 -7.38
CA GLU A 623 -13.57 -11.66 -8.48
C GLU A 623 -13.01 -12.87 -9.27
N GLN A 624 -12.54 -13.91 -8.56
CA GLN A 624 -12.07 -15.14 -9.19
C GLN A 624 -13.21 -15.89 -9.94
N MET A 625 -14.39 -15.98 -9.34
CA MET A 625 -15.56 -16.62 -9.97
C MET A 625 -16.03 -15.87 -11.21
N SER A 626 -16.04 -14.53 -11.17
CA SER A 626 -16.39 -13.68 -12.31
C SER A 626 -15.42 -13.88 -13.47
N ALA A 627 -14.11 -13.90 -13.19
CA ALA A 627 -13.08 -14.16 -14.19
C ALA A 627 -13.30 -15.51 -14.89
N ILE A 628 -13.55 -16.58 -14.13
CA ILE A 628 -13.81 -17.92 -14.69
C ILE A 628 -15.12 -17.96 -15.50
N SER A 629 -16.17 -17.28 -15.02
CA SER A 629 -17.48 -17.27 -15.70
C SER A 629 -17.40 -16.57 -17.05
N SER A 630 -16.66 -15.46 -17.15
CA SER A 630 -16.42 -14.75 -18.42
C SER A 630 -15.75 -15.65 -19.47
N ILE A 631 -14.82 -16.52 -19.06
CA ILE A 631 -14.18 -17.50 -19.96
C ILE A 631 -15.20 -18.51 -20.50
N CYS A 632 -16.14 -18.96 -19.66
CA CYS A 632 -17.19 -19.90 -20.05
C CYS A 632 -18.18 -19.30 -21.04
N GLU A 633 -18.55 -18.03 -20.89
CA GLU A 633 -19.50 -17.36 -21.78
C GLU A 633 -18.91 -17.05 -23.17
N ALA A 634 -17.60 -16.80 -23.25
CA ALA A 634 -16.91 -16.48 -24.49
C ALA A 634 -16.59 -17.71 -25.38
N THR A 635 -16.93 -18.93 -24.95
CA THR A 635 -16.53 -20.18 -25.63
C THR A 635 -17.73 -21.11 -25.84
N ASN A 636 -17.83 -21.75 -27.02
CA ASN A 636 -18.83 -22.81 -27.22
C ASN A 636 -18.42 -24.12 -26.52
N LYS A 637 -19.34 -25.08 -26.29
CA LYS A 637 -19.07 -26.30 -25.51
C LYS A 637 -17.82 -27.11 -25.92
N GLU A 638 -17.45 -27.11 -27.20
CA GLU A 638 -16.23 -27.80 -27.66
C GLU A 638 -14.97 -26.95 -27.47
N GLU A 639 -15.05 -25.65 -27.72
CA GLU A 639 -13.98 -24.69 -27.45
C GLU A 639 -13.71 -24.58 -25.94
N SER A 640 -14.73 -24.54 -25.09
CA SER A 640 -14.58 -24.51 -23.63
C SER A 640 -13.78 -25.70 -23.12
N ARG A 641 -14.00 -26.91 -23.66
CA ARG A 641 -13.23 -28.11 -23.25
C ARG A 641 -11.74 -28.00 -23.57
N GLN A 642 -11.38 -27.39 -24.70
CA GLN A 642 -9.98 -27.16 -25.07
C GLN A 642 -9.36 -26.02 -24.27
N VAL A 643 -10.13 -24.95 -24.01
CA VAL A 643 -9.71 -23.87 -23.11
C VAL A 643 -9.44 -24.41 -21.71
N PHE A 644 -10.28 -25.27 -21.15
CA PHE A 644 -10.04 -25.91 -19.85
C PHE A 644 -8.86 -26.89 -19.82
N ARG A 645 -8.52 -27.55 -20.94
CA ARG A 645 -7.27 -28.33 -21.05
C ARG A 645 -6.03 -27.42 -21.14
N SER A 646 -6.22 -26.19 -21.61
CA SER A 646 -5.20 -25.18 -21.84
C SER A 646 -5.02 -24.20 -20.67
N LEU A 647 -5.97 -24.15 -19.74
CA LEU A 647 -5.75 -23.72 -18.35
C LEU A 647 -4.96 -24.80 -17.57
#